data_AF-A0A1R0H7Y5-F1
#
_entry.id   AF-A0A1R0H7Y5-F1
#
_cell.length_a   1.000
_cell.length_b   1.000
_cell.length_c   1.000
_cell.angle_alpha   90.00
_cell.angle_beta   90.00
_cell.angle_gamma   90.00
#
_symmetry.space_group_name_H-M   'P 1'
#
loop_
_entity.id
_entity.type
_entity.pdbx_description
1 polymer ?
#
loop_
_entity_poly.entity_id
_entity_poly.type
_entity_poly.pdbx_seq_one_letter_code
_entity_poly.pdbx_strand_id
1 'polypeptide(L)'
;MSGWQKSNQYYNSFPDPQKYNQDNYGNQSPRQEDFYSNQNQQYNQQYLQFPGSNNFQTPPISNTSNPYSNQNNGFSSQFSNQAPPLPPRARSDRLSQPIPNFDPQIPSPFSSQPSQPYQPHQNTTFRPSFDGYPPNNAAESYPNIRSEPTQSQTIEASLNNLSFKDSPNQYSSGKRNPIPSHIPTSGKNQFTNTQSNSQNLYFWDKNEKMYQNIFFDSKPIKIDDFYGTKGKNICFTNVNENQLVHQRFIIIHGKILIPSENNGKVTVHHPYFPPMEYNVVGGFFKAIIELEAGDNNITFIFNNFKSAPIREDLLIKMKPNMDKPPLLLAMILGKDSVGKFDFDPLHPPKSNDYLELLRRKLICTAYLWQAFIAEQMRRAGYGFRTFRLEEEYVQDTMTNRDTYQRMNAKIHMVRSDKTVKEIQDISRCQQYKGDPNDKNVDRDSQFDIAAKALENYGGPFAKGGRKRYIAALSADSTWDLKNGAALGHAALGGSVGDYRLGVFGSHLCFSWPSCLEEVIPCFNDTTKLDLNYMSEDGNNSHEYWRSANVGMGAFLHEVGHMMTMPHTPTGIMIRGFDDYNKAFNISEPGNDGPILPSDEGGAHFHRSDLARLRYHPLTRFEGEESFEDDHSGVEAYFTEDGLVAKSDSGIHLVEAWVQDTYRYHYEYCSENFERRYIKSELTGSYEESMVDVPKTIVINYNALEEQCCHTDKENKINLKITPRSKDHFEIDDLKKQIDSSRVVCPNGLLQFSTVSYGSSNKESSEVLFLGDSFALQYNPSNQPPSYNQMQHSQSGNRTRNSQLALFPPTLRSIRAIFNEHYSIVGALEFKLSDNTSKIIGNVEKSTGKSVLFDIPENDGLYSILVRSGAWIDGFEFTTRLGKRSGLIGGTGGSGHMIIAPEGYVFTGIKVHCGDWLDGFSAQYSKIP
;
A
#
# COMPACT_ATOMS: atom_id res chain seq x y z
N MET A 1 16.36 -6.01 -8.98
CA MET A 1 16.38 -7.09 -7.99
C MET A 1 17.03 -6.67 -6.67
N SER A 2 18.29 -6.20 -6.65
CA SER A 2 19.06 -5.91 -5.43
C SER A 2 18.48 -4.91 -4.41
N GLY A 3 17.52 -4.05 -4.78
CA GLY A 3 16.90 -3.09 -3.85
C GLY A 3 15.86 -3.70 -2.89
N TRP A 4 15.00 -4.59 -3.39
CA TRP A 4 13.80 -5.06 -2.67
C TRP A 4 14.07 -6.20 -1.67
N GLN A 5 15.20 -6.90 -1.76
CA GLN A 5 15.53 -7.97 -0.81
C GLN A 5 16.01 -7.46 0.56
N LYS A 6 16.44 -6.20 0.67
CA LYS A 6 17.06 -5.67 1.90
C LYS A 6 16.07 -5.36 3.02
N SER A 7 14.82 -4.98 2.71
CA SER A 7 13.79 -4.74 3.72
C SER A 7 13.42 -6.01 4.49
N ASN A 8 13.24 -7.13 3.77
CA ASN A 8 12.66 -8.35 4.33
C ASN A 8 13.69 -9.20 5.10
N GLN A 9 14.98 -8.86 5.08
CA GLN A 9 16.03 -9.60 5.79
C GLN A 9 16.22 -9.21 7.27
N TYR A 10 15.88 -7.97 7.67
CA TYR A 10 16.20 -7.46 9.01
C TYR A 10 15.18 -7.80 10.11
N TYR A 11 13.93 -8.13 9.75
CA TYR A 11 12.88 -8.45 10.73
C TYR A 11 12.51 -9.94 10.81
N ASN A 12 12.91 -10.75 9.82
CA ASN A 12 12.72 -12.21 9.83
C ASN A 12 13.78 -12.96 10.67
N SER A 13 14.24 -12.36 11.77
CA SER A 13 15.16 -12.97 12.72
C SER A 13 14.65 -12.78 14.15
N PHE A 14 13.91 -13.77 14.64
CA PHE A 14 13.48 -13.85 16.03
C PHE A 14 14.70 -13.78 16.98
N PRO A 15 14.71 -12.87 17.98
CA PRO A 15 15.72 -12.87 19.03
C PRO A 15 15.40 -13.96 20.07
N ASP A 16 16.39 -14.83 20.33
CA ASP A 16 16.39 -15.84 21.41
C ASP A 16 16.24 -15.17 22.79
N PRO A 17 15.14 -15.38 23.54
CA PRO A 17 14.91 -14.70 24.82
C PRO A 17 15.89 -15.05 25.95
N GLN A 18 16.78 -16.05 25.78
CA GLN A 18 17.61 -16.58 26.88
C GLN A 18 19.09 -16.18 26.84
N LYS A 19 19.51 -15.23 25.97
CA LYS A 19 20.92 -14.80 25.87
C LYS A 19 21.17 -13.32 26.17
N TYR A 20 20.94 -12.96 27.44
CA TYR A 20 21.63 -11.83 28.07
C TYR A 20 22.26 -12.26 29.40
N ASN A 21 23.31 -13.07 29.31
CA ASN A 21 24.30 -13.24 30.38
C ASN A 21 25.62 -13.80 29.84
N GLN A 22 26.70 -13.45 30.55
CA GLN A 22 28.10 -13.87 30.34
C GLN A 22 28.88 -13.24 29.16
N ASP A 23 30.03 -12.68 29.57
CA ASP A 23 31.31 -12.52 28.87
C ASP A 23 31.42 -11.61 27.62
N ASN A 24 31.93 -10.38 27.88
CA ASN A 24 33.40 -10.21 27.83
C ASN A 24 33.89 -8.99 28.64
N TYR A 25 34.98 -9.17 29.40
CA TYR A 25 35.76 -8.09 30.03
C TYR A 25 36.84 -7.59 29.05
N GLY A 26 37.03 -6.27 28.91
CA GLY A 26 37.90 -5.73 27.84
C GLY A 26 38.43 -4.31 28.01
N ASN A 27 39.22 -4.07 29.08
CA ASN A 27 40.12 -2.92 29.28
C ASN A 27 39.57 -1.49 29.55
N GLN A 28 40.09 -0.94 30.66
CA GLN A 28 40.49 0.46 30.91
C GLN A 28 39.43 1.55 31.14
N SER A 29 39.28 1.91 32.42
CA SER A 29 38.57 3.09 32.94
C SER A 29 39.33 4.41 32.70
N PRO A 30 38.71 5.56 32.98
CA PRO A 30 39.07 6.22 34.26
C PRO A 30 37.90 6.79 35.09
N ARG A 31 37.96 6.51 36.40
CA ARG A 31 37.55 7.31 37.58
C ARG A 31 36.51 8.43 37.43
N GLN A 32 35.42 8.34 38.20
CA GLN A 32 35.14 9.17 39.40
C GLN A 32 33.98 8.52 40.20
N GLU A 33 34.23 8.05 41.43
CA GLU A 33 34.15 8.78 42.72
C GLU A 33 32.74 8.79 43.36
N ASP A 34 32.50 7.72 44.14
CA ASP A 34 31.69 7.57 45.36
C ASP A 34 30.70 8.67 45.79
N PHE A 35 29.46 8.24 46.11
CA PHE A 35 28.74 8.75 47.29
C PHE A 35 27.93 7.64 47.99
N TYR A 36 28.28 7.39 49.27
CA TYR A 36 27.53 6.82 50.41
C TYR A 36 26.17 6.10 50.11
N SER A 37 25.98 4.80 50.38
CA SER A 37 25.84 4.14 51.71
C SER A 37 24.59 4.58 52.51
N ASN A 38 23.89 3.77 53.33
CA ASN A 38 24.11 2.38 53.80
C ASN A 38 22.80 1.83 54.44
N GLN A 39 22.88 0.67 55.12
CA GLN A 39 21.85 0.02 55.98
C GLN A 39 20.74 -0.78 55.23
N ASN A 40 20.29 -1.97 55.69
CA ASN A 40 20.66 -2.77 56.86
C ASN A 40 20.73 -4.28 56.54
N GLN A 41 21.58 -5.01 57.28
CA GLN A 41 21.57 -6.47 57.37
C GLN A 41 20.75 -6.93 58.58
N GLN A 42 20.07 -8.09 58.53
CA GLN A 42 19.83 -8.89 59.74
C GLN A 42 19.59 -10.40 59.50
N TYR A 43 20.65 -11.17 59.71
CA TYR A 43 20.76 -12.50 60.33
C TYR A 43 19.62 -13.56 60.31
N ASN A 44 20.01 -14.73 59.76
CA ASN A 44 19.85 -16.11 60.26
C ASN A 44 18.47 -16.80 60.49
N GLN A 45 18.35 -17.95 59.81
CA GLN A 45 17.92 -19.29 60.27
C GLN A 45 17.30 -19.48 61.67
N GLN A 46 16.24 -20.30 61.73
CA GLN A 46 15.82 -21.07 62.91
C GLN A 46 15.55 -22.56 62.58
N TYR A 47 15.38 -23.40 63.61
CA TYR A 47 15.53 -24.85 63.57
C TYR A 47 14.24 -25.63 63.99
N LEU A 48 14.05 -26.81 63.37
CA LEU A 48 13.52 -28.10 63.91
C LEU A 48 12.09 -28.27 64.50
N GLN A 49 11.55 -29.45 64.15
CA GLN A 49 10.77 -30.44 64.96
C GLN A 49 9.23 -30.51 64.94
N PHE A 50 8.76 -31.77 65.05
CA PHE A 50 7.38 -32.27 65.17
C PHE A 50 7.00 -32.52 66.66
N PRO A 51 5.71 -32.70 66.97
CA PRO A 51 5.17 -34.06 67.28
C PRO A 51 3.85 -34.36 66.52
N GLY A 52 3.48 -35.58 66.09
CA GLY A 52 3.11 -36.78 66.89
C GLY A 52 1.56 -36.91 66.96
N SER A 53 0.87 -38.07 67.01
CA SER A 53 1.20 -39.50 66.83
C SER A 53 -0.09 -40.37 66.96
N ASN A 54 -0.37 -41.34 66.06
CA ASN A 54 -1.31 -42.51 66.21
C ASN A 54 -1.54 -43.24 64.83
N ASN A 55 -1.87 -44.54 64.69
CA ASN A 55 -1.49 -45.75 65.46
C ASN A 55 -1.85 -47.09 64.69
N PHE A 56 -1.18 -48.21 65.02
CA PHE A 56 -1.52 -49.66 64.79
C PHE A 56 -1.70 -50.37 63.38
N GLN A 57 -0.71 -51.23 63.05
CA GLN A 57 -0.72 -52.68 62.67
C GLN A 57 -1.59 -53.34 61.53
N THR A 58 -0.90 -53.74 60.44
CA THR A 58 -0.75 -55.07 59.74
C THR A 58 -1.59 -56.33 60.06
N PRO A 59 -1.66 -57.37 59.16
CA PRO A 59 -1.36 -57.49 57.71
C PRO A 59 -2.59 -58.07 56.91
N PRO A 60 -2.79 -59.33 56.37
CA PRO A 60 -1.96 -60.55 56.08
C PRO A 60 -2.11 -61.21 54.65
N ILE A 61 -1.15 -62.09 54.28
CA ILE A 61 -1.22 -63.46 53.63
C ILE A 61 -2.43 -63.87 52.72
N SER A 62 -2.33 -64.60 51.58
CA SER A 62 -1.23 -64.97 50.63
C SER A 62 -1.71 -65.83 49.40
N ASN A 63 -0.91 -65.88 48.31
CA ASN A 63 -0.68 -66.99 47.32
C ASN A 63 -1.77 -67.56 46.37
N THR A 64 -1.47 -67.52 45.04
CA THR A 64 -1.41 -68.64 44.05
C THR A 64 -0.64 -68.17 42.80
N SER A 65 0.60 -68.59 42.53
CA SER A 65 1.09 -69.86 41.91
C SER A 65 1.12 -69.91 40.36
N ASN A 66 2.25 -69.46 39.80
CA ASN A 66 3.12 -70.05 38.74
C ASN A 66 2.78 -71.46 38.14
N PRO A 67 3.45 -71.90 37.04
CA PRO A 67 4.27 -71.19 36.02
C PRO A 67 4.01 -71.66 34.56
N TYR A 68 4.79 -71.21 33.57
CA TYR A 68 5.60 -72.10 32.69
C TYR A 68 6.66 -71.34 31.86
N SER A 69 7.74 -72.06 31.51
CA SER A 69 8.93 -71.68 30.71
C SER A 69 8.62 -71.32 29.24
N ASN A 70 9.37 -70.50 28.50
CA ASN A 70 10.83 -70.31 28.33
C ASN A 70 11.52 -71.42 27.50
N GLN A 71 12.47 -71.03 26.64
CA GLN A 71 13.33 -71.86 25.74
C GLN A 71 12.63 -72.60 24.57
N ASN A 72 13.31 -72.97 23.46
CA ASN A 72 14.40 -72.36 22.65
C ASN A 72 14.56 -73.19 21.34
N ASN A 73 15.52 -72.83 20.46
CA ASN A 73 15.93 -73.53 19.21
C ASN A 73 14.98 -73.34 18.00
N GLY A 74 15.44 -73.32 16.74
CA GLY A 74 16.83 -73.31 16.22
C GLY A 74 16.94 -73.86 14.79
N PHE A 75 18.00 -73.50 14.05
CA PHE A 75 18.35 -73.94 12.67
C PHE A 75 17.40 -73.49 11.53
N SER A 76 17.82 -73.36 10.26
CA SER A 76 19.13 -73.00 9.67
C SER A 76 19.03 -72.70 8.15
N SER A 77 19.93 -71.85 7.64
CA SER A 77 20.50 -71.83 6.26
C SER A 77 19.60 -72.02 5.01
N GLN A 78 19.56 -70.95 4.20
CA GLN A 78 19.55 -70.90 2.72
C GLN A 78 19.52 -72.22 1.91
N PHE A 79 18.65 -72.29 0.87
CA PHE A 79 19.08 -72.52 -0.52
C PHE A 79 17.98 -72.23 -1.58
N SER A 80 18.19 -71.15 -2.34
CA SER A 80 18.01 -71.00 -3.81
C SER A 80 16.68 -71.26 -4.58
N ASN A 81 16.48 -70.37 -5.57
CA ASN A 81 16.13 -70.61 -6.98
C ASN A 81 14.69 -70.44 -7.54
N GLN A 82 14.69 -69.77 -8.70
CA GLN A 82 13.75 -69.80 -9.85
C GLN A 82 12.35 -69.16 -9.73
N ALA A 83 12.20 -68.07 -10.50
CA ALA A 83 10.93 -67.57 -11.02
C ALA A 83 10.81 -67.88 -12.53
N PRO A 84 9.64 -68.31 -13.04
CA PRO A 84 9.36 -68.44 -14.48
C PRO A 84 8.72 -67.15 -15.08
N PRO A 85 8.63 -67.01 -16.44
CA PRO A 85 8.94 -65.71 -17.06
C PRO A 85 7.83 -65.03 -17.90
N LEU A 86 8.13 -63.78 -18.32
CA LEU A 86 7.45 -63.04 -19.38
C LEU A 86 7.91 -63.49 -20.79
N PRO A 87 6.98 -63.53 -21.77
CA PRO A 87 7.31 -63.18 -23.16
C PRO A 87 6.19 -62.38 -23.89
N PRO A 88 6.45 -61.79 -25.06
CA PRO A 88 7.63 -61.02 -25.44
C PRO A 88 7.27 -59.67 -26.13
N ARG A 89 8.26 -58.76 -26.29
CA ARG A 89 8.18 -57.63 -27.23
C ARG A 89 8.75 -58.05 -28.60
N ALA A 90 8.21 -57.47 -29.68
CA ALA A 90 8.84 -57.48 -31.00
C ALA A 90 9.27 -56.06 -31.44
N ARG A 91 10.49 -55.98 -31.96
CA ARG A 91 11.06 -54.94 -32.85
C ARG A 91 11.47 -55.70 -34.12
N SER A 92 11.63 -55.14 -35.32
CA SER A 92 11.36 -53.82 -35.92
C SER A 92 11.72 -53.94 -37.41
N ASP A 93 11.22 -53.09 -38.31
CA ASP A 93 12.06 -52.59 -39.42
C ASP A 93 11.48 -51.35 -40.12
N ARG A 94 12.13 -50.85 -41.18
CA ARG A 94 12.06 -49.43 -41.61
C ARG A 94 11.50 -49.18 -43.04
N LEU A 95 11.19 -47.89 -43.26
CA LEU A 95 11.29 -47.08 -44.50
C LEU A 95 10.08 -46.93 -45.46
N SER A 96 10.06 -45.75 -46.08
CA SER A 96 9.21 -45.22 -47.18
C SER A 96 7.81 -44.66 -46.83
N GLN A 97 7.34 -43.73 -47.68
CA GLN A 97 6.17 -42.83 -47.56
C GLN A 97 5.17 -43.10 -48.74
N PRO A 98 4.04 -42.36 -48.95
CA PRO A 98 3.37 -41.32 -48.15
C PRO A 98 1.85 -41.60 -47.91
N ILE A 99 1.09 -40.63 -47.36
CA ILE A 99 -0.36 -40.73 -47.11
C ILE A 99 -1.17 -39.89 -48.12
N PRO A 100 -2.22 -40.45 -48.76
CA PRO A 100 -3.25 -39.69 -49.46
C PRO A 100 -4.71 -39.99 -49.02
N ASN A 101 -5.37 -38.96 -48.46
CA ASN A 101 -6.74 -38.47 -48.71
C ASN A 101 -8.04 -39.37 -48.75
N PHE A 102 -9.09 -38.85 -48.10
CA PHE A 102 -10.57 -39.04 -48.24
C PHE A 102 -11.27 -40.39 -47.89
N ASP A 103 -12.14 -40.34 -46.84
CA ASP A 103 -13.63 -40.53 -46.81
C ASP A 103 -14.29 -41.80 -47.47
N PRO A 104 -15.54 -42.27 -47.15
CA PRO A 104 -16.66 -41.54 -46.51
C PRO A 104 -17.65 -42.32 -45.57
N GLN A 105 -18.73 -41.61 -45.13
CA GLN A 105 -20.14 -42.05 -44.89
C GLN A 105 -20.80 -41.93 -43.48
N ILE A 106 -21.56 -40.81 -43.32
CA ILE A 106 -22.97 -40.62 -42.85
C ILE A 106 -23.91 -41.86 -42.76
N PRO A 107 -25.08 -41.87 -42.03
CA PRO A 107 -26.04 -40.73 -41.87
C PRO A 107 -26.88 -40.57 -40.57
N SER A 108 -27.55 -39.41 -40.47
CA SER A 108 -28.88 -39.21 -39.85
C SER A 108 -29.58 -37.98 -40.53
N PRO A 109 -30.92 -37.84 -40.51
CA PRO A 109 -31.62 -37.34 -41.72
C PRO A 109 -32.35 -35.97 -41.69
N PHE A 110 -32.28 -35.26 -42.83
CA PHE A 110 -33.31 -34.52 -43.63
C PHE A 110 -34.49 -33.77 -42.94
N SER A 111 -35.04 -32.63 -43.42
CA SER A 111 -34.74 -31.65 -44.51
C SER A 111 -35.73 -30.44 -44.37
N SER A 112 -35.80 -29.34 -45.16
CA SER A 112 -35.32 -28.89 -46.49
C SER A 112 -35.34 -27.33 -46.52
N GLN A 113 -34.34 -26.58 -47.03
CA GLN A 113 -34.07 -26.14 -48.43
C GLN A 113 -35.16 -25.22 -49.06
N PRO A 114 -34.83 -24.18 -49.90
CA PRO A 114 -33.54 -23.73 -50.44
C PRO A 114 -33.19 -22.24 -50.11
N SER A 115 -32.46 -21.50 -50.99
CA SER A 115 -31.44 -20.51 -50.54
C SER A 115 -31.19 -19.23 -51.41
N GLN A 116 -30.72 -18.15 -50.74
CA GLN A 116 -29.96 -16.96 -51.24
C GLN A 116 -30.68 -15.96 -52.21
N PRO A 117 -30.21 -14.70 -52.38
CA PRO A 117 -29.61 -13.75 -51.42
C PRO A 117 -30.25 -12.33 -51.46
N TYR A 118 -30.38 -11.60 -50.34
CA TYR A 118 -30.65 -10.15 -50.37
C TYR A 118 -30.20 -9.38 -49.11
N GLN A 119 -30.19 -8.05 -49.19
CA GLN A 119 -29.69 -7.11 -48.17
C GLN A 119 -30.65 -6.89 -46.97
N PRO A 120 -30.14 -6.53 -45.78
CA PRO A 120 -30.95 -6.02 -44.68
C PRO A 120 -31.24 -4.52 -44.84
N HIS A 121 -32.44 -4.17 -45.30
CA HIS A 121 -33.00 -2.82 -45.12
C HIS A 121 -33.91 -2.75 -43.88
N GLN A 122 -33.99 -1.56 -43.29
CA GLN A 122 -34.75 -1.27 -42.08
C GLN A 122 -36.25 -1.04 -42.35
N ASN A 123 -37.08 -1.24 -41.32
CA ASN A 123 -38.19 -0.33 -40.90
C ASN A 123 -38.94 -0.98 -39.70
N THR A 124 -39.08 -0.43 -38.48
CA THR A 124 -39.39 0.91 -37.92
C THR A 124 -40.83 0.99 -37.39
N THR A 125 -40.99 1.30 -36.11
CA THR A 125 -42.11 2.07 -35.48
C THR A 125 -41.66 2.36 -34.04
N PHE A 126 -41.81 3.54 -33.42
CA PHE A 126 -42.38 4.82 -33.84
C PHE A 126 -41.63 5.99 -33.13
N ARG A 127 -41.44 7.12 -33.81
CA ARG A 127 -41.61 8.50 -33.27
C ARG A 127 -41.68 9.52 -34.44
N PRO A 128 -42.39 10.66 -34.30
CA PRO A 128 -42.52 11.68 -35.36
C PRO A 128 -41.24 12.56 -35.47
N SER A 129 -40.70 12.91 -36.67
CA SER A 129 -41.12 13.94 -37.66
C SER A 129 -40.77 15.39 -37.23
N PHE A 130 -40.30 16.33 -38.08
CA PHE A 130 -40.34 16.48 -39.55
C PHE A 130 -39.13 17.28 -40.10
N ASP A 131 -38.82 17.08 -41.41
CA ASP A 131 -38.14 17.96 -42.40
C ASP A 131 -36.76 18.63 -42.13
N GLY A 132 -35.91 18.90 -43.15
CA GLY A 132 -36.10 18.77 -44.61
C GLY A 132 -34.79 18.67 -45.45
N TYR A 133 -34.96 18.52 -46.78
CA TYR A 133 -34.00 18.04 -47.80
C TYR A 133 -33.54 19.19 -48.78
N PRO A 134 -32.58 19.04 -49.74
CA PRO A 134 -31.31 18.25 -49.77
C PRO A 134 -30.18 18.96 -50.62
N PRO A 135 -29.31 18.36 -51.51
CA PRO A 135 -27.95 18.89 -51.78
C PRO A 135 -27.62 19.15 -53.28
N ASN A 136 -26.35 19.44 -53.64
CA ASN A 136 -25.76 18.92 -54.89
C ASN A 136 -24.22 18.99 -54.99
N ASN A 137 -23.68 18.26 -55.97
CA ASN A 137 -22.25 18.01 -56.24
C ASN A 137 -21.51 19.18 -56.90
N ALA A 138 -20.19 19.30 -56.66
CA ALA A 138 -19.14 19.43 -57.69
C ALA A 138 -17.73 19.41 -57.03
N ALA A 139 -16.67 19.25 -57.83
CA ALA A 139 -15.27 19.32 -57.39
C ALA A 139 -14.51 20.43 -58.12
N GLU A 140 -13.50 21.05 -57.47
CA GLU A 140 -12.12 21.21 -57.99
C GLU A 140 -11.23 22.14 -57.12
N SER A 141 -9.91 21.93 -57.21
CA SER A 141 -8.81 22.85 -56.89
C SER A 141 -8.42 23.15 -55.41
N TYR A 142 -7.11 23.35 -55.23
CA TYR A 142 -6.35 23.77 -54.03
C TYR A 142 -6.06 25.29 -54.12
N PRO A 143 -5.85 26.06 -53.01
CA PRO A 143 -4.72 25.83 -52.09
C PRO A 143 -4.93 26.16 -50.59
N ASN A 144 -3.92 25.81 -49.77
CA ASN A 144 -3.83 26.08 -48.34
C ASN A 144 -3.79 27.58 -48.00
N ILE A 145 -4.68 28.04 -47.11
CA ILE A 145 -4.51 29.23 -46.27
C ILE A 145 -4.92 28.86 -44.83
N ARG A 146 -4.27 29.48 -43.82
CA ARG A 146 -4.50 29.23 -42.39
C ARG A 146 -5.91 29.66 -41.95
N SER A 147 -6.45 28.97 -40.95
CA SER A 147 -7.53 29.46 -40.07
C SER A 147 -7.04 29.52 -38.62
N GLU A 148 -7.54 30.49 -37.87
CA GLU A 148 -7.19 30.73 -36.45
C GLU A 148 -8.23 30.08 -35.51
N PRO A 149 -7.86 29.74 -34.26
CA PRO A 149 -8.81 29.23 -33.27
C PRO A 149 -9.62 30.36 -32.62
N THR A 150 -10.91 30.46 -32.92
CA THR A 150 -11.80 31.46 -32.30
C THR A 150 -12.37 31.01 -30.95
N GLN A 151 -11.97 31.76 -29.91
CA GLN A 151 -12.79 32.18 -28.77
C GLN A 151 -13.53 31.11 -27.93
N SER A 152 -12.96 30.85 -26.75
CA SER A 152 -13.67 30.32 -25.58
C SER A 152 -14.83 31.25 -25.18
N GLN A 153 -15.99 30.69 -24.84
CA GLN A 153 -17.05 31.44 -24.15
C GLN A 153 -16.86 31.36 -22.64
N THR A 154 -16.58 32.50 -22.01
CA THR A 154 -16.63 32.66 -20.54
C THR A 154 -18.08 32.83 -20.07
N ILE A 155 -18.42 32.17 -18.97
CA ILE A 155 -19.59 32.51 -18.14
C ILE A 155 -19.05 32.80 -16.74
N GLU A 156 -19.34 33.99 -16.21
CA GLU A 156 -18.79 34.49 -14.95
C GLU A 156 -19.58 33.98 -13.74
N ALA A 157 -18.86 33.66 -12.65
CA ALA A 157 -19.45 33.36 -11.35
C ALA A 157 -18.61 33.99 -10.22
N SER A 158 -18.70 35.31 -10.09
CA SER A 158 -18.38 36.10 -8.87
C SER A 158 -17.15 35.68 -8.04
N LEU A 159 -15.95 36.04 -8.50
CA LEU A 159 -14.80 36.20 -7.59
C LEU A 159 -14.96 37.48 -6.78
N ASN A 160 -14.83 37.39 -5.45
CA ASN A 160 -14.84 38.56 -4.57
C ASN A 160 -14.01 38.29 -3.31
N ASN A 161 -13.30 39.32 -2.84
CA ASN A 161 -12.42 39.35 -1.66
C ASN A 161 -11.09 38.56 -1.76
N LEU A 162 -9.98 39.03 -1.20
CA LEU A 162 -9.63 40.41 -0.75
C LEU A 162 -8.10 40.56 -0.77
N SER A 163 -7.60 41.77 -1.04
CA SER A 163 -6.17 42.10 -0.98
C SER A 163 -5.72 42.33 0.47
N PHE A 164 -4.58 41.77 0.86
CA PHE A 164 -3.99 42.04 2.17
C PHE A 164 -2.99 43.20 2.15
N LYS A 165 -3.19 44.11 3.10
CA LYS A 165 -2.39 45.31 3.33
C LYS A 165 -2.40 45.57 4.84
N ASP A 166 -1.24 45.50 5.48
CA ASP A 166 -0.70 46.50 6.41
C ASP A 166 0.38 45.91 7.34
N SER A 167 1.27 46.78 7.81
CA SER A 167 2.45 46.45 8.62
C SER A 167 2.19 46.63 10.12
N PRO A 168 2.93 45.95 11.02
CA PRO A 168 2.65 45.94 12.45
C PRO A 168 2.94 47.29 13.11
N ASN A 169 2.04 47.73 13.99
CA ASN A 169 2.19 48.95 14.78
C ASN A 169 2.69 48.62 16.19
N GLN A 170 3.63 49.40 16.70
CA GLN A 170 4.29 49.16 18.00
C GLN A 170 3.43 49.63 19.18
N TYR A 171 3.39 48.85 20.26
CA TYR A 171 2.94 49.34 21.58
C TYR A 171 4.14 49.72 22.45
N SER A 172 4.16 50.97 22.90
CA SER A 172 5.15 51.49 23.85
C SER A 172 4.63 51.42 25.30
N SER A 173 5.54 51.55 26.28
CA SER A 173 5.27 51.21 27.68
C SER A 173 4.67 52.35 28.53
N GLY A 174 3.72 52.02 29.43
CA GLY A 174 2.86 53.00 30.11
C GLY A 174 2.43 52.68 31.56
N LYS A 175 3.40 52.62 32.49
CA LYS A 175 3.31 52.79 33.97
C LYS A 175 1.95 52.64 34.73
N ARG A 176 1.89 51.56 35.54
CA ARG A 176 1.59 51.51 37.00
C ARG A 176 0.15 51.65 37.60
N ASN A 177 0.04 51.05 38.81
CA ASN A 177 -0.86 51.31 39.96
C ASN A 177 -2.20 50.51 40.05
N PRO A 178 -2.72 50.19 41.28
CA PRO A 178 -2.80 48.76 41.65
C PRO A 178 -4.07 48.26 42.41
N ILE A 179 -4.13 46.92 42.62
CA ILE A 179 -4.53 46.13 43.83
C ILE A 179 -5.46 46.86 44.85
N PRO A 180 -6.67 46.32 45.21
CA PRO A 180 -6.72 45.34 46.31
C PRO A 180 -7.87 44.28 46.39
N SER A 181 -7.54 43.15 47.05
CA SER A 181 -8.31 42.23 47.94
C SER A 181 -9.83 41.94 47.72
N HIS A 182 -10.31 40.69 47.84
CA HIS A 182 -10.50 39.99 49.12
C HIS A 182 -10.76 38.46 49.07
N ILE A 183 -10.55 37.82 50.22
CA ILE A 183 -10.87 36.44 50.68
C ILE A 183 -11.52 36.67 52.09
N PRO A 184 -12.50 35.90 52.70
CA PRO A 184 -12.47 34.43 52.87
C PRO A 184 -13.81 33.64 53.15
N THR A 185 -13.68 32.34 53.51
CA THR A 185 -14.63 31.47 54.29
C THR A 185 -16.01 31.12 53.69
N SER A 186 -16.71 29.99 54.01
CA SER A 186 -16.47 28.65 54.61
C SER A 186 -17.80 27.84 54.57
N GLY A 187 -17.96 26.52 54.79
CA GLY A 187 -17.05 25.39 55.10
C GLY A 187 -17.76 24.30 55.96
N LYS A 188 -17.28 23.02 55.94
CA LYS A 188 -17.82 21.79 56.61
C LYS A 188 -19.06 21.13 55.94
N ASN A 189 -19.37 19.83 56.06
CA ASN A 189 -18.63 18.58 56.37
C ASN A 189 -19.55 17.36 56.07
N GLN A 190 -19.04 16.23 55.54
CA GLN A 190 -19.19 14.84 56.05
C GLN A 190 -18.68 13.76 55.05
N PHE A 191 -18.58 12.50 55.50
CA PHE A 191 -17.79 11.40 54.88
C PHE A 191 -18.64 10.35 54.15
N THR A 192 -18.07 9.73 53.10
CA THR A 192 -18.15 8.27 52.85
C THR A 192 -16.96 7.78 52.00
N ASN A 193 -16.63 6.48 52.15
CA ASN A 193 -15.51 5.73 51.56
C ASN A 193 -15.04 6.11 50.14
N THR A 194 -13.72 6.27 49.98
CA THR A 194 -13.02 6.23 48.69
C THR A 194 -12.42 4.85 48.44
N GLN A 195 -12.82 4.20 47.34
CA GLN A 195 -11.98 3.16 46.70
C GLN A 195 -10.82 3.83 45.95
N SER A 196 -9.66 3.16 45.87
CA SER A 196 -8.45 3.70 45.26
C SER A 196 -8.44 3.53 43.74
N ASN A 197 -8.84 4.58 43.00
CA ASN A 197 -8.60 4.67 41.56
C ASN A 197 -7.11 4.89 41.28
N SER A 198 -6.46 3.97 40.58
CA SER A 198 -5.13 4.16 40.00
C SER A 198 -5.23 4.68 38.56
N GLN A 199 -5.60 5.96 38.41
CA GLN A 199 -5.53 6.67 37.13
C GLN A 199 -4.33 7.63 37.12
N ASN A 200 -3.32 7.34 36.29
CA ASN A 200 -2.37 8.31 35.78
C ASN A 200 -2.52 8.30 34.25
N LEU A 201 -3.07 9.33 33.60
CA LEU A 201 -2.52 10.68 33.40
C LEU A 201 -1.41 10.75 32.34
N TYR A 202 -1.81 10.60 31.08
CA TYR A 202 -1.13 11.28 29.97
C TYR A 202 -1.65 12.71 29.90
N PHE A 203 -0.76 13.70 30.11
CA PHE A 203 -1.12 15.11 30.07
C PHE A 203 -1.24 15.63 28.63
N TRP A 204 -2.42 16.12 28.28
CA TRP A 204 -2.63 17.01 27.13
C TRP A 204 -2.99 18.40 27.69
N ASP A 205 -2.12 19.39 27.49
CA ASP A 205 -2.34 20.74 28.02
C ASP A 205 -3.35 21.54 27.18
N LYS A 206 -4.08 22.46 27.82
CA LYS A 206 -5.22 23.18 27.26
C LYS A 206 -4.96 24.68 27.14
N ASN A 207 -4.52 25.12 25.96
CA ASN A 207 -4.48 26.56 25.62
C ASN A 207 -4.91 26.83 24.18
N GLU A 208 -6.18 26.56 23.85
CA GLU A 208 -6.80 27.05 22.60
C GLU A 208 -7.19 28.54 22.71
N LYS A 209 -6.44 29.44 22.05
CA LYS A 209 -6.95 30.66 21.37
C LYS A 209 -5.83 31.48 20.72
N MET A 210 -6.10 31.99 19.51
CA MET A 210 -5.17 32.66 18.59
C MET A 210 -4.01 31.74 18.15
N TYR A 211 -3.89 31.30 16.89
CA TYR A 211 -4.37 31.87 15.63
C TYR A 211 -5.04 30.82 14.74
N GLN A 212 -6.19 31.16 14.15
CA GLN A 212 -6.69 30.49 12.95
C GLN A 212 -6.28 31.30 11.72
N ASN A 213 -5.58 30.66 10.78
CA ASN A 213 -5.77 30.84 9.33
C ASN A 213 -4.82 29.92 8.52
N ILE A 214 -5.37 29.27 7.49
CA ILE A 214 -4.67 28.53 6.42
C ILE A 214 -3.70 27.42 6.91
N PHE A 215 -4.21 26.49 7.71
CA PHE A 215 -3.66 25.12 7.80
C PHE A 215 -4.83 24.12 7.75
N PHE A 216 -4.74 23.12 6.88
CA PHE A 216 -5.74 22.05 6.77
C PHE A 216 -5.50 21.01 7.87
N ASP A 217 -6.08 21.27 9.04
CA ASP A 217 -6.13 20.37 10.19
C ASP A 217 -7.04 19.17 9.87
N SER A 218 -6.46 18.14 9.21
CA SER A 218 -7.14 16.93 8.77
C SER A 218 -7.46 15.99 9.95
N LYS A 219 -8.29 16.46 10.87
CA LYS A 219 -8.86 15.64 11.95
C LYS A 219 -9.57 14.43 11.34
N PRO A 220 -9.28 13.19 11.80
CA PRO A 220 -9.96 12.01 11.29
C PRO A 220 -11.47 12.15 11.48
N ILE A 221 -12.24 11.73 10.47
CA ILE A 221 -13.70 11.80 10.49
C ILE A 221 -14.20 11.11 11.75
N LYS A 222 -15.01 11.82 12.55
CA LYS A 222 -15.64 11.21 13.74
C LYS A 222 -16.55 10.07 13.29
N ILE A 223 -16.19 8.86 13.72
CA ILE A 223 -16.75 7.59 13.25
C ILE A 223 -18.28 7.50 13.47
N ASP A 224 -18.80 8.17 14.50
CA ASP A 224 -20.16 7.97 15.02
C ASP A 224 -21.32 8.48 14.12
N ASP A 225 -21.06 9.21 13.03
CA ASP A 225 -22.05 10.16 12.49
C ASP A 225 -22.26 10.13 10.95
N PHE A 226 -21.85 9.07 10.26
CA PHE A 226 -22.04 8.94 8.78
C PHE A 226 -22.72 7.66 8.31
N TYR A 227 -22.71 6.60 9.12
CA TYR A 227 -22.95 5.25 8.65
C TYR A 227 -23.79 4.44 9.63
N GLY A 228 -24.52 3.46 9.10
CA GLY A 228 -25.45 2.64 9.88
C GLY A 228 -26.93 2.88 9.55
N THR A 229 -27.80 2.06 10.13
CA THR A 229 -29.25 2.15 10.00
C THR A 229 -29.92 2.70 11.26
N LYS A 230 -31.01 3.44 11.09
CA LYS A 230 -31.92 3.81 12.18
C LYS A 230 -33.00 2.73 12.36
N GLY A 231 -32.57 1.48 12.45
CA GLY A 231 -33.44 0.32 12.69
C GLY A 231 -34.14 0.40 14.06
N LYS A 232 -35.20 -0.40 14.23
CA LYS A 232 -36.11 -0.31 15.40
C LYS A 232 -35.68 -1.21 16.55
N ASN A 233 -35.20 -2.40 16.21
CA ASN A 233 -34.76 -3.48 17.08
C ASN A 233 -33.24 -3.66 17.01
N ILE A 234 -32.67 -3.51 15.81
CA ILE A 234 -31.24 -3.64 15.52
C ILE A 234 -30.76 -2.42 14.74
N CYS A 235 -29.73 -1.76 15.25
CA CYS A 235 -28.96 -0.73 14.54
C CYS A 235 -27.73 -1.41 13.91
N PHE A 236 -27.65 -1.47 12.58
CA PHE A 236 -26.40 -1.80 11.91
C PHE A 236 -25.51 -0.56 11.92
N THR A 237 -24.19 -0.68 12.08
CA THR A 237 -23.30 0.47 12.34
C THR A 237 -22.28 0.77 11.24
N ASN A 238 -21.97 -0.20 10.37
CA ASN A 238 -21.01 -0.03 9.26
C ASN A 238 -21.65 -0.10 7.85
N VAL A 239 -22.95 -0.37 7.76
CA VAL A 239 -23.71 -0.54 6.52
C VAL A 239 -24.99 0.29 6.53
N ASN A 240 -25.38 0.83 5.37
CA ASN A 240 -26.56 1.65 5.21
C ASN A 240 -27.69 0.86 4.54
N GLU A 241 -28.93 1.30 4.69
CA GLU A 241 -30.09 0.77 3.94
C GLU A 241 -29.90 1.01 2.43
N ASN A 242 -30.26 0.04 1.58
CA ASN A 242 -30.01 0.04 0.13
C ASN A 242 -28.53 0.21 -0.30
N GLN A 243 -27.56 -0.07 0.58
CA GLN A 243 -26.12 0.07 0.28
C GLN A 243 -25.72 -0.77 -0.95
N LEU A 244 -25.11 -0.12 -1.94
CA LEU A 244 -24.41 -0.79 -3.04
C LEU A 244 -23.02 -1.29 -2.59
N VAL A 245 -22.68 -2.53 -2.96
CA VAL A 245 -21.36 -3.17 -2.75
C VAL A 245 -20.95 -4.01 -3.97
N HIS A 246 -19.68 -4.44 -4.00
CA HIS A 246 -19.06 -5.08 -5.18
C HIS A 246 -18.34 -6.40 -4.85
N GLN A 247 -18.78 -7.10 -3.79
CA GLN A 247 -18.17 -8.32 -3.27
C GLN A 247 -19.22 -9.31 -2.77
N ARG A 248 -18.95 -10.62 -2.85
CA ARG A 248 -19.89 -11.69 -2.45
C ARG A 248 -20.10 -11.79 -0.94
N PHE A 249 -19.10 -11.41 -0.13
CA PHE A 249 -19.19 -11.45 1.33
C PHE A 249 -18.93 -10.09 1.97
N ILE A 250 -19.75 -9.72 2.96
CA ILE A 250 -19.68 -8.46 3.69
C ILE A 250 -19.60 -8.71 5.21
N ILE A 251 -18.73 -7.99 5.92
CA ILE A 251 -18.73 -7.95 7.38
C ILE A 251 -19.72 -6.87 7.83
N ILE A 252 -20.71 -7.23 8.64
CA ILE A 252 -21.70 -6.32 9.20
C ILE A 252 -21.60 -6.29 10.71
N HIS A 253 -21.50 -5.07 11.24
CA HIS A 253 -21.51 -4.78 12.67
C HIS A 253 -22.92 -4.32 13.07
N GLY A 254 -23.44 -4.86 14.16
CA GLY A 254 -24.80 -4.55 14.62
C GLY A 254 -24.90 -4.43 16.13
N LYS A 255 -25.88 -3.63 16.57
CA LYS A 255 -26.21 -3.36 17.97
C LYS A 255 -27.71 -3.58 18.21
N ILE A 256 -28.04 -4.40 19.19
CA ILE A 256 -29.40 -4.59 19.70
C ILE A 256 -29.82 -3.34 20.48
N LEU A 257 -31.02 -2.82 20.22
CA LEU A 257 -31.52 -1.57 20.81
C LEU A 257 -32.44 -1.77 22.03
N ILE A 258 -32.81 -3.01 22.36
CA ILE A 258 -33.78 -3.30 23.41
C ILE A 258 -33.11 -3.31 24.80
N PRO A 259 -33.59 -2.55 25.81
CA PRO A 259 -32.83 -2.29 27.03
C PRO A 259 -32.65 -3.45 28.03
N SER A 260 -33.25 -4.61 27.79
CA SER A 260 -33.43 -5.63 28.84
C SER A 260 -32.31 -6.66 28.94
N GLU A 261 -31.75 -7.15 27.82
CA GLU A 261 -30.66 -8.14 27.84
C GLU A 261 -29.70 -8.01 26.66
N ASN A 262 -28.40 -8.11 26.98
CA ASN A 262 -27.30 -7.81 26.07
C ASN A 262 -26.73 -9.03 25.32
N ASN A 263 -27.01 -10.26 25.77
CA ASN A 263 -26.38 -11.47 25.24
C ASN A 263 -27.43 -12.41 24.63
N GLY A 264 -27.04 -13.15 23.59
CA GLY A 264 -27.90 -14.07 22.86
C GLY A 264 -27.27 -14.46 21.52
N LYS A 265 -28.10 -14.71 20.50
CA LYS A 265 -27.63 -14.99 19.14
C LYS A 265 -28.48 -14.28 18.08
N VAL A 266 -27.84 -13.92 16.97
CA VAL A 266 -28.48 -13.43 15.75
C VAL A 266 -28.42 -14.53 14.70
N THR A 267 -29.58 -14.95 14.21
CA THR A 267 -29.71 -15.78 13.00
C THR A 267 -29.91 -14.86 11.80
N VAL A 268 -29.03 -14.97 10.82
CA VAL A 268 -29.08 -14.26 9.54
C VAL A 268 -29.71 -15.19 8.51
N HIS A 269 -30.86 -14.79 7.97
CA HIS A 269 -31.54 -15.47 6.88
C HIS A 269 -31.30 -14.72 5.57
N HIS A 270 -30.73 -15.42 4.59
CA HIS A 270 -30.60 -14.95 3.21
C HIS A 270 -31.53 -15.78 2.30
N PRO A 271 -32.08 -15.23 1.19
CA PRO A 271 -32.99 -15.99 0.33
C PRO A 271 -32.32 -17.16 -0.41
N TYR A 272 -31.00 -17.13 -0.59
CA TYR A 272 -30.26 -18.08 -1.44
C TYR A 272 -29.13 -18.82 -0.72
N PHE A 273 -28.82 -18.49 0.53
CA PHE A 273 -27.75 -19.08 1.33
C PHE A 273 -28.26 -19.62 2.68
N PRO A 274 -27.76 -20.76 3.21
CA PRO A 274 -28.25 -21.35 4.45
C PRO A 274 -28.15 -20.41 5.67
N PRO A 275 -29.13 -20.40 6.60
CA PRO A 275 -29.16 -19.43 7.69
C PRO A 275 -27.94 -19.50 8.62
N MET A 276 -27.19 -18.41 8.72
CA MET A 276 -25.98 -18.33 9.55
C MET A 276 -26.29 -17.82 10.96
N GLU A 277 -25.49 -18.22 11.94
CA GLU A 277 -25.75 -17.88 13.35
C GLU A 277 -24.49 -17.25 13.97
N TYR A 278 -24.67 -16.08 14.59
CA TYR A 278 -23.60 -15.29 15.22
C TYR A 278 -23.96 -14.99 16.68
N ASN A 279 -22.96 -15.02 17.57
CA ASN A 279 -23.16 -14.65 18.97
C ASN A 279 -23.40 -13.14 19.11
N VAL A 280 -24.24 -12.76 20.06
CA VAL A 280 -24.39 -11.38 20.54
C VAL A 280 -23.82 -11.30 21.94
N VAL A 281 -22.92 -10.33 22.17
CA VAL A 281 -22.30 -10.06 23.48
C VAL A 281 -22.36 -8.56 23.75
N GLY A 282 -22.71 -8.15 24.97
CA GLY A 282 -22.72 -6.73 25.36
C GLY A 282 -23.72 -5.85 24.59
N GLY A 283 -24.66 -6.47 23.86
CA GLY A 283 -25.60 -5.83 22.95
C GLY A 283 -25.11 -5.74 21.50
N PHE A 284 -23.93 -6.30 21.17
CA PHE A 284 -23.27 -6.16 19.87
C PHE A 284 -23.00 -7.51 19.20
N PHE A 285 -22.89 -7.51 17.87
CA PHE A 285 -22.43 -8.66 17.09
C PHE A 285 -21.65 -8.24 15.84
N LYS A 286 -20.88 -9.19 15.31
CA LYS A 286 -20.33 -9.16 13.95
C LYS A 286 -20.90 -10.36 13.19
N ALA A 287 -21.29 -10.15 11.94
CA ALA A 287 -21.82 -11.19 11.05
C ALA A 287 -21.14 -11.08 9.68
N ILE A 288 -20.77 -12.22 9.11
CA ILE A 288 -20.28 -12.30 7.72
C ILE A 288 -21.45 -12.77 6.86
N ILE A 289 -21.87 -11.96 5.89
CA ILE A 289 -23.11 -12.20 5.15
C ILE A 289 -22.81 -12.39 3.67
N GLU A 290 -23.45 -13.41 3.10
CA GLU A 290 -23.38 -13.75 1.68
C GLU A 290 -24.36 -12.90 0.86
N LEU A 291 -23.95 -12.54 -0.36
CA LEU A 291 -24.67 -11.66 -1.27
C LEU A 291 -24.61 -12.20 -2.70
N GLU A 292 -25.77 -12.41 -3.31
CA GLU A 292 -25.92 -12.73 -4.72
C GLU A 292 -26.12 -11.45 -5.55
N ALA A 293 -25.90 -11.52 -6.87
CA ALA A 293 -25.97 -10.34 -7.73
C ALA A 293 -27.42 -9.78 -7.82
N GLY A 294 -27.61 -8.52 -7.42
CA GLY A 294 -28.92 -7.86 -7.36
C GLY A 294 -29.30 -7.40 -5.94
N ASP A 295 -30.60 -7.45 -5.64
CA ASP A 295 -31.22 -6.96 -4.40
C ASP A 295 -31.32 -8.07 -3.33
N ASN A 296 -30.43 -8.03 -2.33
CA ASN A 296 -30.35 -8.99 -1.24
C ASN A 296 -31.17 -8.51 -0.04
N ASN A 297 -32.36 -9.10 0.14
CA ASN A 297 -33.23 -8.83 1.28
C ASN A 297 -32.86 -9.79 2.43
N ILE A 298 -32.10 -9.29 3.40
CA ILE A 298 -31.54 -10.08 4.51
C ILE A 298 -32.41 -9.87 5.75
N THR A 299 -32.83 -10.97 6.38
CA THR A 299 -33.60 -10.94 7.64
C THR A 299 -32.71 -11.34 8.80
N PHE A 300 -32.60 -10.47 9.81
CA PHE A 300 -31.90 -10.73 11.07
C PHE A 300 -32.92 -11.06 12.14
N ILE A 301 -32.76 -12.20 12.82
CA ILE A 301 -33.58 -12.59 13.97
C ILE A 301 -32.67 -12.69 15.20
N PHE A 302 -32.80 -11.76 16.14
CA PHE A 302 -32.14 -11.88 17.45
C PHE A 302 -33.00 -12.71 18.40
N ASN A 303 -32.37 -13.67 19.06
CA ASN A 303 -32.98 -14.56 20.04
C ASN A 303 -32.11 -14.62 21.32
N ASN A 304 -32.75 -14.41 22.47
CA ASN A 304 -32.23 -14.80 23.77
C ASN A 304 -33.30 -15.67 24.45
N PHE A 305 -32.89 -16.61 25.32
CA PHE A 305 -33.77 -17.63 25.89
C PHE A 305 -34.86 -17.12 26.87
N LYS A 306 -35.08 -15.80 26.95
CA LYS A 306 -35.91 -15.14 27.97
C LYS A 306 -36.89 -14.10 27.41
N SER A 307 -36.76 -13.69 26.15
CA SER A 307 -37.62 -12.70 25.50
C SER A 307 -38.12 -13.21 24.14
N ALA A 308 -39.16 -12.57 23.59
CA ALA A 308 -39.64 -12.92 22.25
C ALA A 308 -38.58 -12.57 21.19
N PRO A 309 -38.30 -13.44 20.20
CA PRO A 309 -37.35 -13.14 19.13
C PRO A 309 -37.75 -11.89 18.36
N ILE A 310 -36.78 -11.01 18.10
CA ILE A 310 -36.99 -9.72 17.43
C ILE A 310 -36.34 -9.74 16.04
N ARG A 311 -36.95 -9.01 15.11
CA ARG A 311 -36.58 -8.99 13.70
C ARG A 311 -36.19 -7.58 13.25
N GLU A 312 -35.12 -7.49 12.46
CA GLU A 312 -34.84 -6.36 11.58
C GLU A 312 -34.55 -6.91 10.18
N ASP A 313 -34.95 -6.19 9.15
CA ASP A 313 -34.61 -6.51 7.75
C ASP A 313 -33.65 -5.46 7.19
N LEU A 314 -32.83 -5.83 6.21
CA LEU A 314 -31.87 -4.95 5.55
C LEU A 314 -31.78 -5.30 4.06
N LEU A 315 -31.85 -4.30 3.17
CA LEU A 315 -31.64 -4.48 1.74
C LEU A 315 -30.22 -4.03 1.34
N ILE A 316 -29.40 -4.97 0.86
CA ILE A 316 -28.07 -4.71 0.31
C ILE A 316 -28.07 -5.01 -1.18
N LYS A 317 -27.47 -4.13 -1.99
CA LYS A 317 -27.38 -4.29 -3.44
C LYS A 317 -25.97 -4.74 -3.80
N MET A 318 -25.82 -5.87 -4.48
CA MET A 318 -24.50 -6.37 -4.91
C MET A 318 -24.41 -6.35 -6.44
N LYS A 319 -23.40 -5.66 -6.97
CA LYS A 319 -23.07 -5.65 -8.40
C LYS A 319 -21.58 -5.91 -8.57
N PRO A 320 -21.15 -7.03 -9.19
CA PRO A 320 -19.74 -7.25 -9.49
C PRO A 320 -19.20 -6.12 -10.38
N ASN A 321 -18.18 -5.39 -9.90
CA ASN A 321 -17.46 -4.43 -10.74
C ASN A 321 -16.48 -5.22 -11.62
N MET A 322 -16.77 -5.33 -12.91
CA MET A 322 -15.99 -6.13 -13.87
C MET A 322 -14.89 -5.33 -14.58
N ASP A 323 -14.91 -3.99 -14.50
CA ASP A 323 -13.99 -3.08 -15.20
C ASP A 323 -12.57 -3.10 -14.62
N LYS A 324 -12.43 -3.56 -13.37
CA LYS A 324 -11.16 -3.71 -12.68
C LYS A 324 -10.54 -5.10 -12.90
N PRO A 325 -9.20 -5.23 -12.89
CA PRO A 325 -8.56 -6.53 -12.91
C PRO A 325 -8.94 -7.37 -11.68
N PRO A 326 -8.92 -8.72 -11.77
CA PRO A 326 -9.06 -9.59 -10.62
C PRO A 326 -7.76 -9.70 -9.82
N LEU A 327 -7.88 -10.04 -8.55
CA LEU A 327 -6.87 -10.85 -7.86
C LEU A 327 -7.08 -12.29 -8.33
N LEU A 328 -6.08 -12.84 -9.03
CA LEU A 328 -6.05 -14.24 -9.45
C LEU A 328 -5.53 -15.11 -8.30
N LEU A 329 -6.16 -16.26 -8.08
CA LEU A 329 -5.76 -17.22 -7.05
C LEU A 329 -5.12 -18.44 -7.72
N ALA A 330 -3.94 -18.85 -7.24
CA ALA A 330 -3.20 -19.99 -7.76
C ALA A 330 -2.76 -20.95 -6.64
N MET A 331 -2.72 -22.23 -6.95
CA MET A 331 -2.06 -23.25 -6.12
C MET A 331 -0.89 -23.84 -6.90
N ILE A 332 0.32 -23.62 -6.39
CA ILE A 332 1.57 -24.08 -6.99
C ILE A 332 1.88 -25.46 -6.44
N LEU A 333 1.99 -26.42 -7.34
CA LEU A 333 2.14 -27.86 -7.07
C LEU A 333 3.40 -28.39 -7.74
N GLY A 334 4.19 -29.22 -7.07
CA GLY A 334 5.25 -29.99 -7.71
C GLY A 334 4.70 -30.89 -8.82
N LYS A 335 5.50 -31.20 -9.85
CA LYS A 335 5.09 -32.06 -10.99
C LYS A 335 4.57 -33.45 -10.57
N ASP A 336 5.04 -33.94 -9.43
CA ASP A 336 4.71 -35.23 -8.78
C ASP A 336 3.81 -35.08 -7.54
N SER A 337 3.34 -33.87 -7.22
CA SER A 337 2.50 -33.60 -6.05
C SER A 337 1.12 -34.29 -6.08
N VAL A 338 0.68 -34.71 -4.89
CA VAL A 338 -0.69 -35.18 -4.62
C VAL A 338 -1.55 -34.16 -3.85
N GLY A 339 -1.04 -32.93 -3.65
CA GLY A 339 -1.75 -31.86 -2.93
C GLY A 339 -1.93 -32.10 -1.43
N LYS A 340 -1.06 -32.91 -0.80
CA LYS A 340 -1.10 -33.16 0.64
C LYS A 340 -0.29 -32.10 1.38
N PHE A 341 -0.90 -31.54 2.43
CA PHE A 341 -0.30 -30.61 3.39
C PHE A 341 -0.42 -31.18 4.83
N ASP A 342 0.20 -30.49 5.78
CA ASP A 342 0.33 -30.95 7.18
C ASP A 342 -1.00 -31.03 7.93
N PHE A 343 -1.08 -32.03 8.82
CA PHE A 343 -2.12 -32.21 9.85
C PHE A 343 -1.53 -33.05 10.99
N ASP A 344 -2.02 -32.84 12.21
CA ASP A 344 -1.81 -33.75 13.34
C ASP A 344 -2.42 -35.14 13.03
N PRO A 345 -1.66 -36.25 13.18
CA PRO A 345 -2.19 -37.61 13.07
C PRO A 345 -3.33 -37.95 14.05
N LEU A 346 -3.45 -37.23 15.17
CA LEU A 346 -4.55 -37.34 16.15
C LEU A 346 -5.79 -36.53 15.73
N HIS A 347 -5.59 -35.49 14.91
CA HIS A 347 -6.66 -34.62 14.39
C HIS A 347 -6.65 -34.57 12.84
N PRO A 348 -6.77 -35.72 12.15
CA PRO A 348 -6.72 -35.80 10.70
C PRO A 348 -7.95 -35.14 10.04
N PRO A 349 -7.85 -34.73 8.76
CA PRO A 349 -8.97 -34.14 8.05
C PRO A 349 -10.12 -35.12 7.86
N LYS A 350 -11.36 -34.61 7.87
CA LYS A 350 -12.59 -35.36 7.57
C LYS A 350 -12.65 -35.90 6.13
N SER A 351 -11.82 -35.35 5.23
CA SER A 351 -11.72 -35.73 3.82
C SER A 351 -10.35 -36.35 3.53
N ASN A 352 -10.34 -37.43 2.75
CA ASN A 352 -9.12 -37.99 2.17
C ASN A 352 -8.66 -37.26 0.89
N ASP A 353 -9.49 -36.36 0.34
CA ASP A 353 -9.08 -35.43 -0.72
C ASP A 353 -8.51 -34.16 -0.07
N TYR A 354 -7.18 -34.14 0.08
CA TYR A 354 -6.43 -33.00 0.63
C TYR A 354 -6.37 -31.85 -0.37
N LEU A 355 -6.35 -32.12 -1.68
CA LEU A 355 -6.21 -31.09 -2.71
C LEU A 355 -7.48 -30.25 -2.81
N GLU A 356 -8.65 -30.89 -2.82
CA GLU A 356 -9.94 -30.20 -2.75
C GLU A 356 -10.12 -29.48 -1.41
N LEU A 357 -9.74 -30.10 -0.28
CA LEU A 357 -9.80 -29.44 1.03
C LEU A 357 -8.93 -28.18 1.08
N LEU A 358 -7.73 -28.21 0.49
CA LEU A 358 -6.84 -27.06 0.40
C LEU A 358 -7.40 -25.98 -0.53
N ARG A 359 -7.98 -26.36 -1.68
CA ARG A 359 -8.71 -25.45 -2.58
C ARG A 359 -9.81 -24.70 -1.85
N ARG A 360 -10.65 -25.43 -1.10
CA ARG A 360 -11.75 -24.86 -0.30
C ARG A 360 -11.28 -23.90 0.77
N LYS A 361 -10.20 -24.25 1.49
CA LYS A 361 -9.58 -23.39 2.50
C LYS A 361 -9.04 -22.09 1.90
N LEU A 362 -8.39 -22.15 0.73
CA LEU A 362 -7.91 -20.96 0.01
C LEU A 362 -9.07 -20.08 -0.50
N ILE A 363 -10.14 -20.68 -1.03
CA ILE A 363 -11.37 -19.96 -1.43
C ILE A 363 -11.98 -19.19 -0.26
N CYS A 364 -12.19 -19.87 0.88
CA CYS A 364 -12.78 -19.26 2.07
C CYS A 364 -11.91 -18.10 2.56
N THR A 365 -10.59 -18.33 2.65
CA THR A 365 -9.60 -17.32 3.05
C THR A 365 -9.60 -16.09 2.13
N ALA A 366 -9.68 -16.28 0.81
CA ALA A 366 -9.72 -15.18 -0.15
C ALA A 366 -10.99 -14.34 -0.07
N TYR A 367 -12.15 -14.95 0.22
CA TYR A 367 -13.38 -14.21 0.50
C TYR A 367 -13.33 -13.46 1.86
N LEU A 368 -12.66 -14.01 2.88
CA LEU A 368 -12.42 -13.30 4.14
C LEU A 368 -11.54 -12.06 3.94
N TRP A 369 -10.45 -12.17 3.17
CA TRP A 369 -9.63 -11.00 2.77
C TRP A 369 -10.45 -9.96 2.01
N GLN A 370 -11.30 -10.40 1.08
CA GLN A 370 -12.14 -9.51 0.27
C GLN A 370 -13.11 -8.72 1.17
N ALA A 371 -13.78 -9.40 2.10
CA ALA A 371 -14.73 -8.80 3.03
C ALA A 371 -14.03 -7.88 4.06
N PHE A 372 -12.84 -8.26 4.54
CA PHE A 372 -12.03 -7.47 5.46
C PHE A 372 -11.53 -6.17 4.83
N ILE A 373 -10.91 -6.22 3.64
CA ILE A 373 -10.49 -4.99 2.93
C ILE A 373 -11.70 -4.09 2.65
N ALA A 374 -12.85 -4.66 2.27
CA ALA A 374 -14.07 -3.89 2.04
C ALA A 374 -14.53 -3.15 3.30
N GLU A 375 -14.50 -3.80 4.47
CA GLU A 375 -14.88 -3.19 5.74
C GLU A 375 -13.85 -2.14 6.21
N GLN A 376 -12.56 -2.40 6.08
CA GLN A 376 -11.50 -1.48 6.49
C GLN A 376 -11.50 -0.20 5.64
N MET A 377 -11.63 -0.32 4.31
CA MET A 377 -11.82 0.82 3.41
C MET A 377 -13.11 1.58 3.74
N ARG A 378 -14.18 0.85 4.09
CA ARG A 378 -15.48 1.43 4.44
C ARG A 378 -15.44 2.20 5.75
N ARG A 379 -14.69 1.69 6.75
CA ARG A 379 -14.45 2.29 8.06
C ARG A 379 -13.59 3.55 7.97
N ALA A 380 -12.60 3.55 7.08
CA ALA A 380 -11.76 4.72 6.79
C ALA A 380 -12.45 5.82 5.93
N GLY A 381 -13.70 5.60 5.50
CA GLY A 381 -14.48 6.57 4.73
C GLY A 381 -14.35 6.45 3.21
N TYR A 382 -13.49 5.54 2.72
CA TYR A 382 -13.27 5.26 1.29
C TYR A 382 -14.38 4.40 0.65
N GLY A 383 -15.26 3.80 1.46
CA GLY A 383 -16.37 2.96 0.98
C GLY A 383 -16.03 1.47 0.89
N PHE A 384 -16.97 0.65 0.43
CA PHE A 384 -16.78 -0.80 0.26
C PHE A 384 -15.90 -1.12 -0.97
N ARG A 385 -14.68 -0.58 -0.95
CA ARG A 385 -13.62 -0.78 -1.95
C ARG A 385 -12.82 -2.03 -1.57
N THR A 386 -12.78 -3.01 -2.46
CA THR A 386 -12.04 -4.26 -2.29
C THR A 386 -11.68 -4.85 -3.66
N PHE A 387 -10.79 -5.84 -3.72
CA PHE A 387 -10.49 -6.55 -4.97
C PHE A 387 -11.70 -7.37 -5.45
N ARG A 388 -11.77 -7.67 -6.75
CA ARG A 388 -12.62 -8.79 -7.24
C ARG A 388 -11.77 -10.04 -7.38
N LEU A 389 -12.41 -11.20 -7.36
CA LEU A 389 -11.79 -12.46 -7.74
C LEU A 389 -12.09 -12.78 -9.21
N GLU A 390 -11.45 -13.82 -9.75
CA GLU A 390 -12.02 -14.59 -10.86
C GLU A 390 -12.99 -15.60 -10.25
N GLU A 391 -14.24 -15.60 -10.70
CA GLU A 391 -15.31 -16.43 -10.15
C GLU A 391 -16.00 -17.21 -11.26
N GLU A 392 -16.45 -18.42 -10.95
CA GLU A 392 -17.13 -19.33 -11.87
C GLU A 392 -18.40 -19.90 -11.22
N TYR A 393 -19.42 -20.18 -12.03
CA TYR A 393 -20.69 -20.73 -11.55
C TYR A 393 -20.58 -22.26 -11.43
N VAL A 394 -20.24 -22.71 -10.23
CA VAL A 394 -19.94 -24.12 -9.90
C VAL A 394 -20.63 -24.50 -8.59
N GLN A 395 -20.50 -25.76 -8.15
CA GLN A 395 -20.97 -26.13 -6.80
C GLN A 395 -20.28 -25.23 -5.76
N ASP A 396 -21.09 -24.59 -4.93
CA ASP A 396 -20.58 -23.70 -3.90
C ASP A 396 -19.85 -24.50 -2.81
N THR A 397 -18.75 -23.92 -2.33
CA THR A 397 -17.93 -24.50 -1.25
C THR A 397 -17.95 -23.64 0.00
N MET A 398 -18.58 -22.46 -0.05
CA MET A 398 -18.72 -21.56 1.09
C MET A 398 -19.77 -21.99 2.11
N THR A 399 -20.56 -23.02 1.81
CA THR A 399 -21.38 -23.74 2.80
C THR A 399 -21.06 -25.24 2.81
N ASN A 400 -21.33 -25.91 3.94
CA ASN A 400 -21.34 -27.37 4.08
C ASN A 400 -22.77 -27.94 4.26
N ARG A 401 -23.82 -27.16 4.00
CA ARG A 401 -25.23 -27.51 4.29
C ARG A 401 -26.11 -27.73 3.05
N ASP A 402 -25.67 -27.29 1.88
CA ASP A 402 -26.29 -27.62 0.59
C ASP A 402 -25.24 -27.96 -0.47
N THR A 403 -25.71 -28.29 -1.68
CA THR A 403 -24.87 -28.57 -2.86
C THR A 403 -25.32 -27.74 -4.05
N TYR A 404 -25.86 -26.54 -3.82
CA TYR A 404 -26.32 -25.66 -4.90
C TYR A 404 -25.14 -25.05 -5.64
N GLN A 405 -25.39 -24.64 -6.89
CA GLN A 405 -24.42 -23.89 -7.69
C GLN A 405 -24.61 -22.40 -7.42
N ARG A 406 -23.50 -21.70 -7.21
CA ARG A 406 -23.42 -20.24 -6.99
C ARG A 406 -22.13 -19.71 -7.64
N MET A 407 -21.96 -18.39 -7.67
CA MET A 407 -20.66 -17.82 -8.04
C MET A 407 -19.62 -18.14 -6.96
N ASN A 408 -18.54 -18.81 -7.34
CA ASN A 408 -17.51 -19.27 -6.41
C ASN A 408 -16.10 -18.94 -6.95
N ALA A 409 -15.16 -18.65 -6.06
CA ALA A 409 -13.82 -18.20 -6.42
C ALA A 409 -13.01 -19.31 -7.10
N LYS A 410 -12.39 -18.97 -8.22
CA LYS A 410 -11.65 -19.90 -9.06
C LYS A 410 -10.19 -19.97 -8.63
N ILE A 411 -9.71 -21.19 -8.40
CA ILE A 411 -8.30 -21.47 -8.07
C ILE A 411 -7.63 -22.15 -9.26
N HIS A 412 -6.60 -21.52 -9.82
CA HIS A 412 -5.81 -22.11 -10.90
C HIS A 412 -4.80 -23.11 -10.34
N MET A 413 -4.96 -24.38 -10.70
CA MET A 413 -4.05 -25.46 -10.28
C MET A 413 -2.84 -25.50 -11.22
N VAL A 414 -1.68 -25.05 -10.73
CA VAL A 414 -0.49 -24.78 -11.53
C VAL A 414 0.64 -25.74 -11.15
N ARG A 415 1.07 -26.56 -12.12
CA ARG A 415 2.18 -27.52 -11.94
C ARG A 415 3.52 -26.86 -12.27
N SER A 416 4.45 -26.93 -11.32
CA SER A 416 5.84 -26.49 -11.46
C SER A 416 6.68 -27.46 -12.29
N ASP A 417 7.84 -27.01 -12.78
CA ASP A 417 8.88 -27.89 -13.34
C ASP A 417 9.64 -28.66 -12.24
N LYS A 418 9.51 -28.27 -10.97
CA LYS A 418 10.14 -28.91 -9.81
C LYS A 418 9.31 -30.09 -9.28
N THR A 419 9.97 -31.09 -8.69
CA THR A 419 9.32 -32.08 -7.82
C THR A 419 8.95 -31.46 -6.47
N VAL A 420 8.05 -32.11 -5.73
CA VAL A 420 7.81 -31.87 -4.29
C VAL A 420 9.13 -31.80 -3.52
N LYS A 421 10.04 -32.76 -3.75
CA LYS A 421 11.36 -32.80 -3.10
C LYS A 421 12.27 -31.61 -3.47
N GLU A 422 12.20 -31.12 -4.70
CA GLU A 422 12.95 -29.93 -5.14
C GLU A 422 12.38 -28.63 -4.58
N ILE A 423 11.06 -28.56 -4.34
CA ILE A 423 10.36 -27.46 -3.66
C ILE A 423 10.68 -27.46 -2.15
N GLN A 424 10.69 -28.64 -1.53
CA GLN A 424 10.99 -28.87 -0.13
C GLN A 424 12.50 -28.95 0.20
N ASP A 425 13.39 -28.55 -0.71
CA ASP A 425 14.82 -28.45 -0.39
C ASP A 425 15.03 -27.35 0.67
N ILE A 426 15.60 -27.72 1.83
CA ILE A 426 15.87 -26.83 2.97
C ILE A 426 16.66 -25.56 2.58
N SER A 427 17.52 -25.63 1.55
CA SER A 427 18.24 -24.46 1.01
C SER A 427 17.34 -23.40 0.35
N ARG A 428 16.07 -23.71 0.08
CA ARG A 428 15.04 -22.79 -0.44
C ARG A 428 14.07 -22.30 0.63
N CYS A 429 14.20 -22.76 1.87
CA CYS A 429 13.36 -22.32 2.98
C CYS A 429 13.78 -20.91 3.42
N GLN A 430 12.82 -19.97 3.45
CA GLN A 430 13.08 -18.58 3.87
C GLN A 430 13.59 -18.45 5.32
N GLN A 431 13.21 -19.39 6.19
CA GLN A 431 13.64 -19.43 7.60
C GLN A 431 15.06 -20.00 7.75
N TYR A 432 15.57 -20.74 6.76
CA TYR A 432 16.84 -21.47 6.88
C TYR A 432 18.06 -20.61 6.54
N LYS A 433 18.73 -20.15 7.60
CA LYS A 433 20.08 -19.55 7.51
C LYS A 433 21.12 -20.66 7.37
N GLY A 434 21.38 -21.07 6.13
CA GLY A 434 22.35 -22.12 5.79
C GLY A 434 23.81 -21.77 6.13
N ASP A 435 24.72 -22.70 5.83
CA ASP A 435 26.17 -22.47 6.00
C ASP A 435 26.60 -21.26 5.16
N PRO A 436 27.17 -20.18 5.78
CA PRO A 436 27.64 -19.00 5.04
C PRO A 436 28.79 -19.30 4.06
N ASN A 437 29.33 -20.53 4.05
CA ASN A 437 30.33 -21.00 3.10
C ASN A 437 29.73 -21.75 1.89
N ASP A 438 28.42 -22.05 1.85
CA ASP A 438 27.81 -22.72 0.70
C ASP A 438 27.76 -21.75 -0.51
N LYS A 439 28.52 -22.08 -1.55
CA LYS A 439 28.63 -21.29 -2.79
C LYS A 439 27.58 -21.65 -3.84
N ASN A 440 26.55 -22.41 -3.50
CA ASN A 440 25.36 -22.62 -4.35
C ASN A 440 24.45 -21.36 -4.39
N VAL A 441 25.01 -20.23 -4.81
CA VAL A 441 24.37 -18.89 -4.79
C VAL A 441 23.20 -18.76 -5.78
N ASP A 442 23.01 -19.72 -6.68
CA ASP A 442 22.05 -19.65 -7.80
C ASP A 442 20.98 -20.77 -7.69
N ARG A 443 20.02 -20.59 -6.78
CA ARG A 443 18.87 -21.48 -6.57
C ARG A 443 17.58 -20.67 -6.49
N ASP A 444 16.63 -20.97 -7.38
CA ASP A 444 15.26 -20.41 -7.37
C ASP A 444 14.64 -20.38 -5.96
N SER A 445 14.18 -19.21 -5.50
CA SER A 445 13.33 -19.11 -4.30
C SER A 445 11.93 -19.66 -4.59
N GLN A 446 11.08 -19.84 -3.56
CA GLN A 446 9.68 -20.22 -3.79
C GLN A 446 8.92 -19.18 -4.62
N PHE A 447 9.31 -17.90 -4.53
CA PHE A 447 8.78 -16.81 -5.35
C PHE A 447 9.15 -16.99 -6.84
N ASP A 448 10.41 -17.37 -7.12
CA ASP A 448 10.86 -17.66 -8.48
C ASP A 448 10.23 -18.95 -9.04
N ILE A 449 10.06 -19.98 -8.21
CA ILE A 449 9.38 -21.23 -8.58
C ILE A 449 7.91 -20.95 -8.93
N ALA A 450 7.20 -20.15 -8.12
CA ALA A 450 5.83 -19.73 -8.41
C ALA A 450 5.75 -18.92 -9.70
N ALA A 451 6.60 -17.89 -9.86
CA ALA A 451 6.61 -17.04 -11.05
C ALA A 451 6.89 -17.83 -12.34
N LYS A 452 7.86 -18.76 -12.34
CA LYS A 452 8.15 -19.64 -13.49
C LYS A 452 7.02 -20.62 -13.78
N ALA A 453 6.36 -21.17 -12.75
CA ALA A 453 5.24 -22.08 -12.93
C ALA A 453 4.01 -21.35 -13.53
N LEU A 454 3.73 -20.12 -13.08
CA LEU A 454 2.69 -19.25 -13.64
C LEU A 454 2.97 -18.87 -15.09
N GLU A 455 4.23 -18.54 -15.42
CA GLU A 455 4.66 -18.24 -16.80
C GLU A 455 4.50 -19.46 -17.73
N ASN A 456 4.93 -20.64 -17.29
CA ASN A 456 4.80 -21.88 -18.04
C ASN A 456 3.34 -22.33 -18.24
N TYR A 457 2.44 -21.98 -17.30
CA TYR A 457 1.01 -22.26 -17.41
C TYR A 457 0.31 -21.37 -18.44
N GLY A 458 0.74 -20.12 -18.57
CA GLY A 458 0.16 -19.15 -19.50
C GLY A 458 -1.32 -18.88 -19.18
N GLY A 459 -2.18 -18.88 -20.20
CA GLY A 459 -3.62 -18.62 -20.06
C GLY A 459 -3.90 -17.30 -19.33
N PRO A 460 -4.55 -17.29 -18.16
CA PRO A 460 -4.81 -16.08 -17.36
C PRO A 460 -3.52 -15.38 -16.90
N PHE A 461 -2.41 -16.11 -16.81
CA PHE A 461 -1.08 -15.63 -16.43
C PHE A 461 -0.17 -15.34 -17.64
N ALA A 462 -0.62 -15.55 -18.87
CA ALA A 462 0.22 -15.33 -20.05
C ALA A 462 0.69 -13.87 -20.13
N LYS A 463 1.99 -13.63 -20.37
CA LYS A 463 2.59 -12.28 -20.48
C LYS A 463 2.00 -11.50 -21.67
N GLY A 464 2.02 -10.18 -21.58
CA GLY A 464 1.39 -9.30 -22.58
C GLY A 464 1.26 -7.83 -22.19
N GLY A 465 2.17 -7.29 -21.38
CA GLY A 465 2.27 -5.85 -21.11
C GLY A 465 1.25 -5.29 -20.12
N ARG A 466 0.40 -6.13 -19.51
CA ARG A 466 -0.52 -5.74 -18.43
C ARG A 466 -0.10 -6.36 -17.11
N LYS A 467 -0.31 -5.64 -16.00
CA LYS A 467 -0.03 -6.14 -14.65
C LYS A 467 -1.05 -7.25 -14.30
N ARG A 468 -0.58 -8.43 -13.87
CA ARG A 468 -1.45 -9.46 -13.25
C ARG A 468 -1.22 -9.46 -11.76
N TYR A 469 -2.29 -9.45 -10.98
CA TYR A 469 -2.28 -9.48 -9.52
C TYR A 469 -2.60 -10.90 -9.07
N ILE A 470 -1.70 -11.55 -8.34
CA ILE A 470 -1.73 -13.00 -8.08
C ILE A 470 -1.42 -13.28 -6.61
N ALA A 471 -2.27 -14.06 -5.95
CA ALA A 471 -1.97 -14.74 -4.69
C ALA A 471 -1.72 -16.23 -4.98
N ALA A 472 -0.53 -16.72 -4.67
CA ALA A 472 -0.09 -18.08 -4.99
C ALA A 472 0.26 -18.87 -3.72
N LEU A 473 -0.48 -19.95 -3.46
CA LEU A 473 -0.22 -20.86 -2.35
C LEU A 473 0.67 -22.02 -2.82
N SER A 474 1.87 -22.15 -2.26
CA SER A 474 2.71 -23.36 -2.39
C SER A 474 2.05 -24.50 -1.64
N ALA A 475 1.41 -25.41 -2.38
CA ALA A 475 0.57 -26.47 -1.83
C ALA A 475 1.36 -27.59 -1.14
N ASP A 476 2.63 -27.77 -1.52
CA ASP A 476 3.56 -28.80 -1.02
C ASP A 476 4.44 -28.31 0.15
N SER A 477 3.99 -27.31 0.92
CA SER A 477 4.71 -26.88 2.11
C SER A 477 4.48 -27.84 3.27
N THR A 478 5.54 -28.12 4.05
CA THR A 478 5.49 -29.10 5.16
C THR A 478 6.51 -28.75 6.25
N TRP A 479 6.19 -29.07 7.50
CA TRP A 479 7.06 -28.88 8.66
C TRP A 479 8.21 -29.90 8.74
N ASP A 480 9.45 -29.41 8.83
CA ASP A 480 10.61 -30.25 9.14
C ASP A 480 11.09 -30.03 10.59
N LEU A 481 10.61 -30.90 11.46
CA LEU A 481 11.03 -31.04 12.87
C LEU A 481 12.56 -31.09 13.03
N LYS A 482 13.32 -31.61 12.06
CA LYS A 482 14.78 -31.78 12.20
C LYS A 482 15.52 -30.44 12.17
N ASN A 483 15.10 -29.52 11.29
CA ASN A 483 15.71 -28.21 11.14
C ASN A 483 14.89 -27.08 11.78
N GLY A 484 13.68 -27.37 12.29
CA GLY A 484 12.78 -26.39 12.89
C GLY A 484 12.24 -25.37 11.88
N ALA A 485 11.92 -25.83 10.67
CA ALA A 485 11.64 -24.96 9.53
C ALA A 485 10.51 -25.48 8.63
N ALA A 486 9.75 -24.55 8.04
CA ALA A 486 8.73 -24.83 7.05
C ALA A 486 9.35 -25.03 5.65
N LEU A 487 9.43 -26.27 5.19
CA LEU A 487 9.86 -26.60 3.84
C LEU A 487 8.79 -26.18 2.81
N GLY A 488 9.19 -25.84 1.60
CA GLY A 488 8.28 -25.35 0.54
C GLY A 488 7.62 -24.00 0.83
N HIS A 489 7.90 -23.38 1.98
CA HIS A 489 7.36 -22.09 2.40
C HIS A 489 8.26 -20.92 1.99
N ALA A 490 7.61 -19.84 1.57
CA ALA A 490 8.10 -18.47 1.70
C ALA A 490 6.89 -17.58 2.00
N ALA A 491 7.10 -16.49 2.71
CA ALA A 491 6.19 -15.36 2.85
C ALA A 491 6.86 -14.18 2.14
N LEU A 492 6.48 -13.96 0.87
CA LEU A 492 7.07 -12.96 -0.02
C LEU A 492 6.05 -12.38 -1.02
N GLY A 493 5.83 -11.06 -0.93
CA GLY A 493 5.08 -10.25 -1.87
C GLY A 493 5.94 -9.21 -2.60
N GLY A 494 5.58 -8.91 -3.85
CA GLY A 494 6.30 -7.93 -4.67
C GLY A 494 5.95 -8.02 -6.15
N SER A 495 6.97 -7.89 -7.02
CA SER A 495 6.77 -7.91 -8.48
C SER A 495 7.95 -8.46 -9.27
N VAL A 496 7.63 -9.20 -10.35
CA VAL A 496 8.58 -9.73 -11.33
C VAL A 496 7.98 -9.65 -12.74
N GLY A 497 8.54 -8.79 -13.59
CA GLY A 497 7.99 -8.51 -14.93
C GLY A 497 6.53 -8.05 -14.87
N ASP A 498 5.67 -8.67 -15.68
CA ASP A 498 4.22 -8.43 -15.72
C ASP A 498 3.47 -8.87 -14.42
N TYR A 499 4.12 -9.56 -13.49
CA TYR A 499 3.47 -10.10 -12.29
C TYR A 499 3.65 -9.20 -11.07
N ARG A 500 2.53 -8.90 -10.42
CA ARG A 500 2.40 -8.49 -9.01
C ARG A 500 1.99 -9.76 -8.28
N LEU A 501 2.88 -10.31 -7.44
CA LEU A 501 2.77 -11.66 -6.89
C LEU A 501 2.95 -11.62 -5.36
N GLY A 502 2.08 -12.33 -4.63
CA GLY A 502 2.26 -12.70 -3.23
C GLY A 502 2.28 -14.23 -3.09
N VAL A 503 3.26 -14.77 -2.36
CA VAL A 503 3.45 -16.22 -2.16
C VAL A 503 3.38 -16.58 -0.68
N PHE A 504 2.71 -17.70 -0.38
CA PHE A 504 2.64 -18.28 0.97
C PHE A 504 2.68 -19.82 0.93
N GLY A 505 3.03 -20.48 2.04
CA GLY A 505 3.11 -21.95 2.15
C GLY A 505 1.93 -22.60 2.87
N SER A 506 1.43 -23.73 2.36
CA SER A 506 0.28 -24.50 2.90
C SER A 506 0.42 -25.06 4.33
N HIS A 507 1.60 -25.01 4.94
CA HIS A 507 1.89 -25.62 6.25
C HIS A 507 0.98 -25.21 7.42
N LEU A 508 0.39 -24.01 7.41
CA LEU A 508 -0.57 -23.55 8.43
C LEU A 508 -2.04 -23.86 8.08
N CYS A 509 -2.33 -24.36 6.88
CA CYS A 509 -3.68 -24.51 6.36
C CYS A 509 -4.54 -25.54 7.12
N PHE A 510 -3.98 -26.40 7.97
CA PHE A 510 -4.76 -27.31 8.84
C PHE A 510 -5.86 -26.55 9.60
N SER A 511 -5.51 -25.36 10.12
CA SER A 511 -6.34 -24.51 10.97
C SER A 511 -7.37 -23.64 10.23
N TRP A 512 -7.24 -23.46 8.91
CA TRP A 512 -8.07 -22.52 8.14
C TRP A 512 -9.49 -23.07 7.93
N PRO A 513 -10.54 -22.23 7.89
CA PRO A 513 -11.90 -22.66 7.58
C PRO A 513 -12.03 -23.11 6.11
N SER A 514 -12.83 -24.17 5.84
CA SER A 514 -13.12 -24.64 4.47
C SER A 514 -14.48 -24.17 3.92
N CYS A 515 -15.27 -23.51 4.76
CA CYS A 515 -16.58 -22.90 4.47
C CYS A 515 -16.92 -21.84 5.55
N LEU A 516 -17.99 -21.07 5.35
CA LEU A 516 -18.38 -19.98 6.24
C LEU A 516 -18.76 -20.46 7.65
N GLU A 517 -19.34 -21.66 7.78
CA GLU A 517 -19.67 -22.27 9.08
C GLU A 517 -18.44 -22.59 9.93
N GLU A 518 -17.27 -22.75 9.33
CA GLU A 518 -16.03 -23.11 10.03
C GLU A 518 -15.23 -21.87 10.48
N VAL A 519 -15.55 -20.65 10.01
CA VAL A 519 -14.78 -19.43 10.31
C VAL A 519 -14.74 -19.13 11.81
N ILE A 520 -15.90 -19.01 12.47
CA ILE A 520 -15.96 -18.70 13.91
C ILE A 520 -15.40 -19.87 14.75
N PRO A 521 -15.70 -21.16 14.47
CA PRO A 521 -15.02 -22.29 15.11
C PRO A 521 -13.49 -22.28 15.00
N CYS A 522 -12.92 -22.12 13.80
CA CYS A 522 -11.47 -22.08 13.58
C CYS A 522 -10.82 -20.94 14.38
N PHE A 523 -11.44 -19.76 14.41
CA PHE A 523 -10.99 -18.62 15.21
C PHE A 523 -11.22 -18.76 16.73
N ASN A 524 -11.73 -19.90 17.22
CA ASN A 524 -11.85 -20.22 18.65
C ASN A 524 -11.31 -21.63 18.98
N ASP A 525 -10.62 -22.30 18.05
CA ASP A 525 -10.09 -23.64 18.26
C ASP A 525 -8.83 -23.62 19.14
N THR A 526 -9.00 -23.95 20.42
CA THR A 526 -7.93 -24.05 21.42
C THR A 526 -7.21 -25.41 21.42
N THR A 527 -7.38 -26.24 20.37
CA THR A 527 -6.57 -27.45 20.18
C THR A 527 -5.09 -27.06 20.14
N LYS A 528 -4.24 -27.79 20.86
CA LYS A 528 -2.80 -27.53 20.92
C LYS A 528 -2.09 -28.14 19.71
N LEU A 529 -1.07 -27.46 19.20
CA LEU A 529 -0.18 -27.97 18.16
C LEU A 529 0.70 -29.10 18.72
N ASP A 530 0.78 -30.23 18.01
CA ASP A 530 1.89 -31.16 18.17
C ASP A 530 3.05 -30.73 17.26
N LEU A 531 4.08 -30.12 17.87
CA LEU A 531 5.27 -29.64 17.18
C LEU A 531 6.11 -30.76 16.53
N ASN A 532 5.82 -32.05 16.81
CA ASN A 532 6.41 -33.16 16.08
C ASN A 532 5.91 -33.26 14.62
N TYR A 533 4.74 -32.66 14.32
CA TYR A 533 4.05 -32.76 13.03
C TYR A 533 3.68 -31.41 12.41
N MET A 534 3.74 -30.32 13.17
CA MET A 534 3.14 -29.03 12.81
C MET A 534 4.07 -27.86 13.11
N SER A 535 4.11 -26.86 12.23
CA SER A 535 4.83 -25.61 12.46
C SER A 535 4.07 -24.69 13.42
N GLU A 536 4.79 -24.04 14.32
CA GLU A 536 4.27 -22.92 15.11
C GLU A 536 4.30 -21.59 14.35
N ASP A 537 5.31 -21.33 13.50
CA ASP A 537 5.48 -20.10 12.70
C ASP A 537 5.25 -18.78 13.48
N GLY A 538 5.69 -18.73 14.74
CA GLY A 538 5.49 -17.58 15.65
C GLY A 538 4.20 -17.61 16.48
N ASN A 539 3.44 -18.72 16.46
CA ASN A 539 2.29 -18.96 17.34
C ASN A 539 2.73 -19.25 18.79
N ASN A 540 2.98 -18.19 19.56
CA ASN A 540 3.45 -18.27 20.95
C ASN A 540 2.47 -18.93 21.95
N SER A 541 1.23 -19.26 21.55
CA SER A 541 0.27 -20.02 22.39
C SER A 541 0.21 -21.51 22.04
N HIS A 542 0.79 -21.88 20.90
CA HIS A 542 0.71 -23.19 20.26
C HIS A 542 -0.74 -23.70 20.10
N GLU A 543 -1.67 -22.83 19.69
CA GLU A 543 -3.11 -23.15 19.51
C GLU A 543 -3.59 -22.96 18.08
N TYR A 544 -4.50 -23.82 17.61
CA TYR A 544 -4.98 -23.84 16.23
C TYR A 544 -5.55 -22.48 15.78
N TRP A 545 -6.31 -21.77 16.62
CA TRP A 545 -6.86 -20.45 16.27
C TRP A 545 -5.81 -19.37 16.00
N ARG A 546 -4.66 -19.41 16.69
CA ARG A 546 -3.54 -18.50 16.40
C ARG A 546 -2.81 -18.88 15.12
N SER A 547 -2.70 -20.18 14.78
CA SER A 547 -2.21 -20.61 13.46
C SER A 547 -3.17 -20.22 12.33
N ALA A 548 -4.48 -20.15 12.59
CA ALA A 548 -5.47 -19.64 11.64
C ALA A 548 -5.27 -18.14 11.38
N ASN A 549 -5.08 -17.36 12.45
CA ASN A 549 -4.73 -15.93 12.38
C ASN A 549 -3.44 -15.69 11.60
N VAL A 550 -2.33 -16.29 12.02
CA VAL A 550 -1.01 -16.13 11.40
C VAL A 550 -1.05 -16.56 9.94
N GLY A 551 -1.56 -17.75 9.62
CA GLY A 551 -1.54 -18.25 8.24
C GLY A 551 -2.39 -17.42 7.28
N MET A 552 -3.63 -17.07 7.66
CA MET A 552 -4.49 -16.29 6.77
C MET A 552 -4.07 -14.81 6.68
N GLY A 553 -3.60 -14.22 7.79
CA GLY A 553 -3.25 -12.81 7.85
C GLY A 553 -1.81 -12.49 7.40
N ALA A 554 -0.84 -13.41 7.57
CA ALA A 554 0.49 -13.26 6.97
C ALA A 554 0.44 -13.46 5.45
N PHE A 555 -0.42 -14.33 4.92
CA PHE A 555 -0.65 -14.36 3.47
C PHE A 555 -1.35 -13.07 2.99
N LEU A 556 -2.25 -12.47 3.79
CA LEU A 556 -2.80 -11.13 3.50
C LEU A 556 -1.72 -10.03 3.50
N HIS A 557 -0.70 -10.11 4.36
CA HIS A 557 0.46 -9.22 4.36
C HIS A 557 1.24 -9.28 3.02
N GLU A 558 1.51 -10.49 2.51
CA GLU A 558 2.16 -10.65 1.19
C GLU A 558 1.26 -10.19 0.03
N VAL A 559 -0.07 -10.34 0.15
CA VAL A 559 -1.03 -9.72 -0.77
C VAL A 559 -1.02 -8.19 -0.64
N GLY A 560 -0.80 -7.64 0.55
CA GLY A 560 -0.61 -6.20 0.77
C GLY A 560 0.63 -5.64 0.08
N HIS A 561 1.77 -6.31 0.19
CA HIS A 561 2.97 -6.01 -0.61
C HIS A 561 2.71 -6.11 -2.13
N MET A 562 1.96 -7.14 -2.56
CA MET A 562 1.49 -7.27 -3.94
C MET A 562 0.58 -6.09 -4.36
N MET A 563 -0.21 -5.53 -3.43
CA MET A 563 -1.01 -4.31 -3.55
C MET A 563 -0.22 -3.00 -3.28
N THR A 564 1.11 -3.04 -3.35
CA THR A 564 2.03 -1.88 -3.19
C THR A 564 2.07 -1.23 -1.80
N MET A 565 1.66 -1.94 -0.74
CA MET A 565 1.86 -1.51 0.65
C MET A 565 3.31 -1.79 1.11
N PRO A 566 4.00 -0.84 1.78
CA PRO A 566 5.22 -1.11 2.52
C PRO A 566 4.90 -1.81 3.86
N HIS A 567 5.91 -2.05 4.70
CA HIS A 567 5.65 -2.23 6.13
C HIS A 567 5.24 -0.89 6.76
N THR A 568 4.30 -0.94 7.69
CA THR A 568 3.80 0.23 8.45
C THR A 568 3.82 -0.04 9.96
N PRO A 569 3.73 1.00 10.82
CA PRO A 569 3.96 0.84 12.26
C PRO A 569 2.93 -0.03 13.00
N THR A 570 1.73 -0.17 12.44
CA THR A 570 0.63 -0.95 13.01
C THR A 570 -0.11 -1.70 11.91
N GLY A 571 -0.92 -2.69 12.30
CA GLY A 571 -1.82 -3.40 11.40
C GLY A 571 -1.22 -4.64 10.74
N ILE A 572 -1.95 -5.19 9.76
CA ILE A 572 -1.58 -6.41 9.02
C ILE A 572 -0.21 -6.29 8.36
N MET A 573 0.20 -5.09 7.91
CA MET A 573 1.50 -4.82 7.27
C MET A 573 2.70 -4.80 8.24
N ILE A 574 2.51 -5.26 9.48
CA ILE A 574 3.59 -5.74 10.36
C ILE A 574 3.19 -7.10 10.96
N ARG A 575 2.95 -7.22 12.28
CA ARG A 575 2.45 -8.45 12.93
C ARG A 575 0.97 -8.39 13.32
N GLY A 576 0.21 -7.40 12.86
CA GLY A 576 -1.19 -7.22 13.26
C GLY A 576 -2.11 -8.40 12.88
N PHE A 577 -1.67 -9.28 11.97
CA PHE A 577 -2.34 -10.53 11.68
C PHE A 577 -2.45 -11.49 12.88
N ASP A 578 -1.64 -11.33 13.93
CA ASP A 578 -1.75 -12.14 15.15
C ASP A 578 -3.16 -12.03 15.79
N ASP A 579 -3.87 -10.93 15.52
CA ASP A 579 -5.22 -10.59 15.99
C ASP A 579 -6.33 -10.78 14.92
N TYR A 580 -6.03 -11.35 13.74
CA TYR A 580 -6.92 -11.32 12.56
C TYR A 580 -8.37 -11.80 12.80
N ASN A 581 -8.59 -12.79 13.68
CA ASN A 581 -9.90 -13.23 14.16
C ASN A 581 -10.81 -12.08 14.62
N LYS A 582 -10.26 -11.02 15.23
CA LYS A 582 -11.02 -9.96 15.88
C LYS A 582 -11.88 -9.16 14.92
N ALA A 583 -11.51 -9.06 13.64
CA ALA A 583 -12.33 -8.41 12.62
C ALA A 583 -13.63 -9.18 12.31
N PHE A 584 -13.68 -10.49 12.61
CA PHE A 584 -14.79 -11.39 12.29
C PHE A 584 -15.59 -11.81 13.53
N ASN A 585 -14.91 -11.97 14.67
CA ASN A 585 -15.50 -12.41 15.93
C ASN A 585 -15.94 -11.25 16.84
N ILE A 586 -16.91 -11.54 17.71
CA ILE A 586 -17.30 -10.67 18.84
C ILE A 586 -16.60 -11.06 20.17
N SER A 587 -15.91 -12.21 20.20
CA SER A 587 -15.22 -12.80 21.37
C SER A 587 -14.09 -13.72 20.90
N GLU A 588 -13.11 -14.02 21.76
CA GLU A 588 -11.98 -14.91 21.44
C GLU A 588 -11.54 -15.74 22.66
N PRO A 589 -10.69 -16.77 22.50
CA PRO A 589 -10.19 -17.55 23.63
C PRO A 589 -9.47 -16.67 24.68
N GLY A 590 -10.04 -16.61 25.89
CA GLY A 590 -9.56 -15.77 26.99
C GLY A 590 -10.17 -14.37 27.08
N ASN A 591 -11.07 -13.99 26.17
CA ASN A 591 -11.76 -12.71 26.17
C ASN A 591 -13.22 -12.87 25.69
N ASP A 592 -14.15 -12.89 26.64
CA ASP A 592 -15.58 -13.08 26.41
C ASP A 592 -16.24 -11.98 25.56
N GLY A 593 -15.59 -10.81 25.41
CA GLY A 593 -16.05 -9.69 24.58
C GLY A 593 -17.02 -8.72 25.29
N PRO A 594 -17.67 -7.81 24.53
CA PRO A 594 -17.62 -7.69 23.08
C PRO A 594 -16.30 -7.09 22.56
N ILE A 595 -15.79 -7.63 21.46
CA ILE A 595 -14.68 -7.07 20.70
C ILE A 595 -15.25 -6.09 19.67
N LEU A 596 -15.24 -4.79 19.99
CA LEU A 596 -15.70 -3.73 19.08
C LEU A 596 -14.57 -3.32 18.11
N PRO A 597 -14.84 -2.49 17.09
CA PRO A 597 -13.81 -1.99 16.17
C PRO A 597 -12.62 -1.24 16.81
N SER A 598 -12.77 -0.75 18.05
CA SER A 598 -11.70 -0.19 18.88
C SER A 598 -10.76 -1.24 19.49
N ASP A 599 -11.25 -2.47 19.61
CA ASP A 599 -10.65 -3.54 20.42
C ASP A 599 -10.01 -4.63 19.54
N GLU A 600 -10.06 -4.43 18.23
CA GLU A 600 -9.50 -5.31 17.18
C GLU A 600 -7.97 -5.36 17.16
N GLY A 601 -7.30 -4.50 17.93
CA GLY A 601 -5.85 -4.54 18.13
C GLY A 601 -5.09 -4.47 16.80
N GLY A 602 -4.37 -5.54 16.49
CA GLY A 602 -3.60 -5.67 15.24
C GLY A 602 -4.43 -5.82 13.96
N ALA A 603 -5.73 -6.17 14.03
CA ALA A 603 -6.54 -6.53 12.87
C ALA A 603 -7.08 -5.32 12.07
N HIS A 604 -6.17 -4.46 11.62
CA HIS A 604 -6.47 -3.30 10.77
C HIS A 604 -5.40 -3.08 9.69
N PHE A 605 -5.68 -2.25 8.69
CA PHE A 605 -4.61 -1.67 7.84
C PHE A 605 -4.23 -0.28 8.36
N HIS A 606 -2.95 0.07 8.29
CA HIS A 606 -2.51 1.41 8.66
C HIS A 606 -3.15 2.46 7.74
N ARG A 607 -3.36 3.68 8.24
CA ARG A 607 -4.16 4.69 7.54
C ARG A 607 -3.58 5.02 6.14
N SER A 608 -2.26 5.15 6.03
CA SER A 608 -1.60 5.38 4.74
C SER A 608 -1.66 4.21 3.75
N ASP A 609 -1.90 2.97 4.20
CA ASP A 609 -2.14 1.84 3.29
C ASP A 609 -3.56 1.87 2.72
N LEU A 610 -4.54 2.31 3.51
CA LEU A 610 -5.90 2.56 3.03
C LEU A 610 -5.93 3.72 2.02
N ALA A 611 -5.10 4.76 2.21
CA ALA A 611 -4.88 5.81 1.20
C ALA A 611 -4.26 5.28 -0.10
N ARG A 612 -3.33 4.30 -0.03
CA ARG A 612 -2.80 3.60 -1.22
C ARG A 612 -3.88 2.78 -1.92
N LEU A 613 -4.71 2.07 -1.15
CA LEU A 613 -5.84 1.31 -1.68
C LEU A 613 -6.92 2.18 -2.34
N ARG A 614 -7.10 3.44 -1.93
CA ARG A 614 -8.06 4.36 -2.55
C ARG A 614 -7.84 4.56 -4.06
N TYR A 615 -6.60 4.43 -4.53
CA TYR A 615 -6.24 4.54 -5.96
C TYR A 615 -5.63 3.24 -6.54
N HIS A 616 -5.68 2.13 -5.80
CA HIS A 616 -5.19 0.85 -6.31
C HIS A 616 -6.19 0.25 -7.35
N PRO A 617 -5.76 -0.22 -8.53
CA PRO A 617 -6.63 -0.67 -9.62
C PRO A 617 -7.67 -1.73 -9.23
N LEU A 618 -7.27 -2.69 -8.39
CA LEU A 618 -8.14 -3.73 -7.83
C LEU A 618 -9.32 -3.18 -6.98
N THR A 619 -9.16 -2.01 -6.36
CA THR A 619 -10.07 -1.42 -5.35
C THR A 619 -10.82 -0.17 -5.85
N ARG A 620 -10.72 0.14 -7.15
CA ARG A 620 -11.51 1.20 -7.79
C ARG A 620 -13.01 0.85 -7.84
N PHE A 621 -13.83 1.89 -7.90
CA PHE A 621 -15.23 1.78 -8.30
C PHE A 621 -15.39 1.82 -9.83
N GLU A 622 -16.62 1.60 -10.29
CA GLU A 622 -17.01 1.65 -11.69
C GLU A 622 -16.93 3.10 -12.20
N GLY A 623 -16.42 3.32 -13.41
CA GLY A 623 -16.29 4.65 -14.02
C GLY A 623 -15.17 5.57 -13.49
N GLU A 624 -14.41 5.18 -12.45
CA GLU A 624 -13.22 5.95 -12.03
C GLU A 624 -12.09 5.93 -13.09
N GLU A 625 -11.19 6.91 -13.06
CA GLU A 625 -9.99 6.99 -13.91
C GLU A 625 -8.92 5.96 -13.49
N SER A 626 -8.08 5.52 -14.44
CA SER A 626 -7.03 4.51 -14.19
C SER A 626 -5.65 5.07 -14.53
N PHE A 627 -4.71 4.88 -13.60
CA PHE A 627 -3.33 5.36 -13.70
C PHE A 627 -2.33 4.19 -13.83
N GLU A 628 -2.78 3.00 -14.27
CA GLU A 628 -1.90 1.83 -14.43
C GLU A 628 -0.84 2.02 -15.52
N ASP A 629 -1.18 2.74 -16.58
CA ASP A 629 -0.32 3.01 -17.73
C ASP A 629 0.23 4.46 -17.70
N ASP A 630 -0.02 5.19 -16.60
CA ASP A 630 0.51 6.53 -16.37
C ASP A 630 1.98 6.42 -15.90
N HIS A 631 2.83 7.29 -16.42
CA HIS A 631 4.27 7.37 -16.11
C HIS A 631 4.68 8.74 -15.57
N SER A 632 3.71 9.58 -15.18
CA SER A 632 3.95 10.78 -14.40
C SER A 632 4.37 10.40 -12.97
N GLY A 633 5.67 10.30 -12.75
CA GLY A 633 6.26 10.25 -11.41
C GLY A 633 6.07 11.57 -10.66
N VAL A 634 6.87 11.80 -9.63
CA VAL A 634 6.91 13.08 -8.91
C VAL A 634 8.12 13.89 -9.34
N GLU A 635 7.90 15.14 -9.72
CA GLU A 635 8.95 16.15 -9.87
C GLU A 635 9.06 17.00 -8.60
N ALA A 636 10.29 17.28 -8.16
CA ALA A 636 10.57 17.88 -6.87
C ALA A 636 11.47 19.12 -7.02
N TYR A 637 11.00 20.24 -6.46
CA TYR A 637 11.62 21.56 -6.58
C TYR A 637 11.80 22.18 -5.18
N PHE A 638 13.04 22.30 -4.72
CA PHE A 638 13.36 22.88 -3.42
C PHE A 638 13.12 24.39 -3.39
N THR A 639 12.72 24.91 -2.24
CA THR A 639 12.43 26.32 -2.01
C THR A 639 13.04 26.80 -0.69
N GLU A 640 13.00 28.10 -0.44
CA GLU A 640 13.54 28.71 0.80
C GLU A 640 12.98 28.08 2.07
N ASP A 641 11.69 27.73 2.05
CA ASP A 641 10.93 27.23 3.18
C ASP A 641 10.67 25.71 3.12
N GLY A 642 11.13 24.98 2.09
CA GLY A 642 10.81 23.56 1.92
C GLY A 642 10.87 23.04 0.48
N LEU A 643 9.75 22.48 0.01
CA LEU A 643 9.63 21.75 -1.25
C LEU A 643 8.30 22.03 -1.96
N VAL A 644 8.33 22.15 -3.28
CA VAL A 644 7.15 22.02 -4.16
C VAL A 644 7.28 20.69 -4.91
N ALA A 645 6.25 19.85 -4.85
CA ALA A 645 6.20 18.57 -5.56
C ALA A 645 5.04 18.56 -6.57
N LYS A 646 5.27 18.00 -7.76
CA LYS A 646 4.31 17.97 -8.88
C LYS A 646 4.17 16.56 -9.47
N SER A 647 2.98 16.20 -9.95
CA SER A 647 2.73 14.99 -10.74
C SER A 647 1.44 15.15 -11.55
N ASP A 648 1.45 14.84 -12.85
CA ASP A 648 0.26 14.97 -13.71
C ASP A 648 -0.87 14.03 -13.29
N SER A 649 -0.55 12.85 -12.74
CA SER A 649 -1.55 11.95 -12.15
C SER A 649 -2.18 12.49 -10.86
N GLY A 650 -1.56 13.48 -10.19
CA GLY A 650 -2.02 14.01 -8.89
C GLY A 650 -1.39 13.30 -7.69
N ILE A 651 -0.99 14.06 -6.68
CA ILE A 651 -0.33 13.56 -5.46
C ILE A 651 -1.36 13.33 -4.37
N HIS A 652 -1.44 12.10 -3.83
CA HIS A 652 -2.50 11.71 -2.89
C HIS A 652 -2.00 11.43 -1.46
N LEU A 653 -0.71 11.17 -1.27
CA LEU A 653 -0.14 10.82 0.04
C LEU A 653 1.31 11.32 0.16
N VAL A 654 1.63 11.90 1.30
CA VAL A 654 2.99 12.24 1.74
C VAL A 654 3.23 11.59 3.09
N GLU A 655 4.34 10.90 3.27
CA GLU A 655 4.77 10.31 4.55
C GLU A 655 6.13 10.86 4.97
N ALA A 656 6.33 11.03 6.27
CA ALA A 656 7.58 11.53 6.86
C ALA A 656 8.11 10.58 7.94
N TRP A 657 9.40 10.27 7.81
CA TRP A 657 10.12 9.28 8.60
C TRP A 657 11.35 9.95 9.24
N VAL A 658 11.67 9.60 10.49
CA VAL A 658 12.77 10.18 11.28
C VAL A 658 13.48 9.06 12.01
N GLN A 659 14.79 8.92 11.82
CA GLN A 659 15.57 7.73 12.24
C GLN A 659 14.93 6.41 11.76
N ASP A 660 14.60 6.36 10.46
CA ASP A 660 13.92 5.23 9.78
C ASP A 660 12.60 4.77 10.44
N THR A 661 12.07 5.58 11.36
CA THR A 661 10.81 5.38 12.07
C THR A 661 9.77 6.34 11.50
N TYR A 662 8.63 5.81 11.07
CA TYR A 662 7.49 6.61 10.62
C TYR A 662 7.04 7.57 11.73
N ARG A 663 6.84 8.86 11.40
CA ARG A 663 6.35 9.87 12.35
C ARG A 663 5.02 10.49 11.93
N TYR A 664 4.83 10.77 10.64
CA TYR A 664 3.69 11.56 10.16
C TYR A 664 3.28 11.20 8.73
N HIS A 665 2.04 11.55 8.36
CA HIS A 665 1.59 11.58 6.97
C HIS A 665 0.57 12.70 6.76
N TYR A 666 0.44 13.12 5.50
CA TYR A 666 -0.65 13.95 5.01
C TYR A 666 -1.31 13.28 3.80
N GLU A 667 -2.63 13.30 3.75
CA GLU A 667 -3.45 12.64 2.74
C GLU A 667 -4.29 13.65 1.95
N TYR A 668 -4.07 13.72 0.64
CA TYR A 668 -4.86 14.52 -0.30
C TYR A 668 -5.96 13.69 -0.97
N CYS A 669 -6.60 12.80 -0.21
CA CYS A 669 -7.74 12.00 -0.65
C CYS A 669 -9.05 12.81 -0.56
N SER A 670 -9.95 12.60 -1.53
CA SER A 670 -11.30 13.20 -1.60
C SER A 670 -12.11 13.11 -0.29
N GLU A 671 -11.90 12.04 0.46
CA GLU A 671 -12.58 11.68 1.69
C GLU A 671 -12.24 12.61 2.86
N ASN A 672 -11.10 13.30 2.82
CA ASN A 672 -10.64 14.20 3.88
C ASN A 672 -11.11 15.65 3.67
N PHE A 673 -11.85 15.92 2.59
CA PHE A 673 -12.27 17.28 2.24
C PHE A 673 -13.47 17.73 3.09
N GLU A 674 -13.56 19.03 3.38
CA GLU A 674 -14.59 19.61 4.26
C GLU A 674 -16.04 19.27 3.84
N ARG A 675 -16.27 19.11 2.52
CA ARG A 675 -17.54 18.63 1.95
C ARG A 675 -18.01 17.30 2.53
N ARG A 676 -17.07 16.39 2.82
CA ARG A 676 -17.34 15.12 3.51
C ARG A 676 -17.80 15.39 4.93
N TYR A 677 -17.07 16.22 5.68
CA TYR A 677 -17.37 16.59 7.07
C TYR A 677 -18.77 17.23 7.23
N ILE A 678 -19.19 18.10 6.29
CA ILE A 678 -20.53 18.72 6.29
C ILE A 678 -21.63 17.86 5.64
N LYS A 679 -21.32 16.61 5.26
CA LYS A 679 -22.24 15.60 4.70
C LYS A 679 -22.85 15.96 3.34
N SER A 680 -22.20 16.80 2.54
CA SER A 680 -22.71 17.19 1.21
C SER A 680 -22.44 16.17 0.10
N GLU A 681 -21.49 15.25 0.29
CA GLU A 681 -21.07 14.27 -0.71
C GLU A 681 -21.01 12.84 -0.12
N LEU A 682 -21.70 11.89 -0.76
CA LEU A 682 -21.79 10.50 -0.33
C LEU A 682 -20.61 9.65 -0.83
N THR A 683 -20.32 8.57 -0.10
CA THR A 683 -19.23 7.64 -0.42
C THR A 683 -19.50 6.81 -1.67
N GLY A 684 -18.56 6.83 -2.62
CA GLY A 684 -18.71 6.15 -3.92
C GLY A 684 -19.72 6.81 -4.86
N SER A 685 -19.95 8.12 -4.70
CA SER A 685 -20.76 8.92 -5.61
C SER A 685 -20.02 9.27 -6.91
N TYR A 686 -20.75 9.65 -7.95
CA TYR A 686 -20.16 10.17 -9.20
C TYR A 686 -19.41 11.49 -8.92
N GLU A 687 -19.97 12.30 -8.01
CA GLU A 687 -19.37 13.51 -7.48
C GLU A 687 -18.01 13.22 -6.81
N GLU A 688 -17.90 12.20 -5.96
CA GLU A 688 -16.62 11.74 -5.38
C GLU A 688 -15.60 11.35 -6.46
N SER A 689 -16.03 10.65 -7.53
CA SER A 689 -15.13 10.23 -8.62
C SER A 689 -14.59 11.40 -9.46
N MET A 690 -15.23 12.58 -9.37
CA MET A 690 -14.83 13.81 -10.06
C MET A 690 -14.06 14.80 -9.16
N VAL A 691 -13.77 14.44 -7.90
CA VAL A 691 -12.94 15.27 -7.01
C VAL A 691 -11.47 15.20 -7.44
N ASP A 692 -10.92 16.35 -7.84
CA ASP A 692 -9.53 16.44 -8.29
C ASP A 692 -8.52 16.21 -7.14
N VAL A 693 -7.38 15.62 -7.49
CA VAL A 693 -6.29 15.29 -6.57
C VAL A 693 -5.08 16.14 -6.94
N PRO A 694 -4.53 16.94 -6.01
CA PRO A 694 -3.65 18.06 -6.35
C PRO A 694 -2.41 17.63 -7.14
N LYS A 695 -2.33 18.12 -8.38
CA LYS A 695 -1.17 17.94 -9.29
C LYS A 695 0.07 18.72 -8.86
N THR A 696 -0.05 19.59 -7.86
CA THR A 696 1.04 20.31 -7.22
C THR A 696 0.73 20.49 -5.74
N ILE A 697 1.69 20.18 -4.88
CA ILE A 697 1.62 20.41 -3.43
C ILE A 697 2.84 21.18 -2.95
N VAL A 698 2.70 21.90 -1.84
CA VAL A 698 3.78 22.65 -1.17
C VAL A 698 3.96 22.06 0.23
N ILE A 699 5.18 21.64 0.55
CA ILE A 699 5.57 21.08 1.84
C ILE A 699 6.54 22.08 2.49
N ASN A 700 6.12 22.71 3.58
CA ASN A 700 6.98 23.57 4.39
C ASN A 700 7.82 22.72 5.36
N TYR A 701 9.14 22.89 5.34
CA TYR A 701 10.06 22.12 6.17
C TYR A 701 9.85 22.38 7.67
N ASN A 702 9.71 23.64 8.08
CA ASN A 702 9.58 24.00 9.50
C ASN A 702 8.27 23.42 10.09
N ALA A 703 7.17 23.55 9.35
CA ALA A 703 5.89 22.96 9.75
C ALA A 703 5.95 21.43 9.82
N LEU A 704 6.66 20.77 8.88
CA LEU A 704 6.87 19.32 8.92
C LEU A 704 7.75 18.90 10.11
N GLU A 705 8.81 19.64 10.41
CA GLU A 705 9.67 19.39 11.57
C GLU A 705 8.89 19.54 12.90
N GLU A 706 8.01 20.53 13.01
CA GLU A 706 7.14 20.69 14.19
C GLU A 706 6.17 19.52 14.37
N GLN A 707 5.66 18.92 13.29
CA GLN A 707 4.80 17.72 13.33
C GLN A 707 5.58 16.42 13.57
N CYS A 708 6.81 16.29 13.07
CA CYS A 708 7.58 15.03 13.11
C CYS A 708 8.56 14.92 14.28
N CYS A 709 9.12 16.05 14.74
CA CYS A 709 10.32 16.10 15.58
C CYS A 709 10.08 16.90 16.87
N HIS A 710 9.09 16.52 17.68
CA HIS A 710 8.78 17.22 18.94
C HIS A 710 9.96 17.24 19.95
N THR A 711 10.76 16.17 20.00
CA THR A 711 11.93 16.03 20.87
C THR A 711 13.27 15.96 20.12
N ASP A 712 13.26 15.53 18.86
CA ASP A 712 14.46 15.04 18.16
C ASP A 712 14.84 15.91 16.93
N LYS A 713 14.73 17.24 17.03
CA LYS A 713 14.87 18.20 15.89
C LYS A 713 16.17 18.12 15.09
N GLU A 714 17.25 17.57 15.64
CA GLU A 714 18.53 17.40 14.92
C GLU A 714 18.56 16.17 13.98
N ASN A 715 17.55 15.31 14.01
CA ASN A 715 17.48 14.14 13.14
C ASN A 715 17.04 14.49 11.71
N LYS A 716 17.62 13.79 10.74
CA LYS A 716 17.17 13.85 9.35
C LYS A 716 15.69 13.45 9.22
N ILE A 717 14.93 14.25 8.47
CA ILE A 717 13.58 13.91 8.03
C ILE A 717 13.66 13.34 6.62
N ASN A 718 13.18 12.12 6.45
CA ASN A 718 13.05 11.45 5.17
C ASN A 718 11.60 11.55 4.69
N LEU A 719 11.39 11.98 3.44
CA LEU A 719 10.07 12.08 2.82
C LEU A 719 9.82 10.97 1.81
N LYS A 720 8.58 10.51 1.74
CA LYS A 720 8.04 9.64 0.68
C LYS A 720 6.76 10.25 0.12
N ILE A 721 6.73 10.56 -1.17
CA ILE A 721 5.60 11.19 -1.87
C ILE A 721 5.00 10.17 -2.85
N THR A 722 3.69 9.91 -2.74
CA THR A 722 2.99 8.90 -3.54
C THR A 722 1.94 9.56 -4.45
N PRO A 723 2.12 9.52 -5.79
CA PRO A 723 1.14 9.97 -6.78
C PRO A 723 0.13 8.87 -7.14
N ARG A 724 -0.96 9.20 -7.86
CA ARG A 724 -1.97 8.19 -8.28
C ARG A 724 -1.42 7.16 -9.27
N SER A 725 -0.38 7.49 -10.03
CA SER A 725 0.45 6.56 -10.82
C SER A 725 1.25 5.55 -9.96
N LYS A 726 1.31 5.76 -8.64
CA LYS A 726 1.99 4.97 -7.58
C LYS A 726 3.52 4.95 -7.57
N ASP A 727 4.19 5.46 -8.59
CA ASP A 727 5.65 5.56 -8.59
C ASP A 727 6.09 6.61 -7.56
N HIS A 728 6.47 6.13 -6.39
CA HIS A 728 6.77 6.98 -5.24
C HIS A 728 8.17 7.58 -5.33
N PHE A 729 8.27 8.84 -4.91
CA PHE A 729 9.51 9.59 -4.86
C PHE A 729 9.97 9.74 -3.41
N GLU A 730 11.25 9.45 -3.15
CA GLU A 730 11.84 9.48 -1.82
C GLU A 730 12.98 10.51 -1.73
N ILE A 731 13.05 11.17 -0.58
CA ILE A 731 14.07 12.18 -0.27
C ILE A 731 14.73 11.76 1.04
N ASP A 732 15.98 11.30 0.96
CA ASP A 732 16.83 11.11 2.15
C ASP A 732 17.40 12.46 2.61
N ASP A 733 17.21 12.77 3.89
CA ASP A 733 17.66 14.00 4.55
C ASP A 733 17.16 15.28 3.85
N LEU A 734 15.84 15.50 3.90
CA LEU A 734 15.16 16.66 3.30
C LEU A 734 15.85 17.99 3.64
N LYS A 735 16.30 18.17 4.89
CA LYS A 735 16.95 19.40 5.34
C LYS A 735 18.25 19.65 4.58
N LYS A 736 19.12 18.64 4.52
CA LYS A 736 20.36 18.67 3.75
C LYS A 736 20.10 18.85 2.25
N GLN A 737 19.04 18.28 1.68
CA GLN A 737 18.72 18.49 0.26
C GLN A 737 18.31 19.95 -0.02
N ILE A 738 17.47 20.55 0.83
CA ILE A 738 17.11 21.97 0.75
C ILE A 738 18.38 22.83 0.85
N ASP A 739 19.20 22.62 1.89
CA ASP A 739 20.41 23.41 2.12
C ASP A 739 21.50 23.19 1.05
N SER A 740 21.55 22.00 0.42
CA SER A 740 22.47 21.70 -0.71
C SER A 740 21.96 22.23 -2.05
N SER A 741 20.64 22.39 -2.21
CA SER A 741 20.05 23.04 -3.39
C SER A 741 20.29 24.55 -3.40
N ARG A 742 20.51 25.15 -2.22
CA ARG A 742 20.63 26.58 -1.98
C ARG A 742 21.96 27.13 -2.49
N VAL A 743 21.91 28.04 -3.47
CA VAL A 743 23.07 28.79 -3.96
C VAL A 743 22.88 30.28 -3.63
N VAL A 744 23.83 30.86 -2.90
CA VAL A 744 23.91 32.32 -2.71
C VAL A 744 24.89 32.87 -3.74
N CYS A 745 24.38 33.56 -4.75
CA CYS A 745 25.20 34.14 -5.80
C CYS A 745 26.02 35.36 -5.27
N PRO A 746 27.14 35.75 -5.93
CA PRO A 746 28.02 36.84 -5.46
C PRO A 746 27.36 38.23 -5.33
N ASN A 747 26.19 38.40 -5.93
CA ASN A 747 25.33 39.59 -5.88
C ASN A 747 24.32 39.57 -4.71
N GLY A 748 24.25 38.49 -3.93
CA GLY A 748 23.25 38.28 -2.88
C GLY A 748 21.93 37.66 -3.35
N LEU A 749 21.80 37.28 -4.63
CA LEU A 749 20.62 36.56 -5.12
C LEU A 749 20.59 35.13 -4.57
N LEU A 750 19.44 34.71 -4.07
CA LEU A 750 19.19 33.38 -3.55
C LEU A 750 18.56 32.48 -4.63
N GLN A 751 19.28 31.45 -5.04
CA GLN A 751 18.82 30.44 -5.99
C GLN A 751 18.63 29.07 -5.32
N PHE A 752 17.83 28.23 -5.96
CA PHE A 752 17.60 26.83 -5.63
C PHE A 752 17.85 25.98 -6.87
N SER A 753 18.48 24.83 -6.69
CA SER A 753 18.70 23.84 -7.74
C SER A 753 17.55 22.82 -7.80
N THR A 754 17.32 22.23 -8.97
CA THR A 754 16.67 20.91 -9.04
C THR A 754 17.59 19.84 -8.43
N VAL A 755 17.03 18.64 -8.22
CA VAL A 755 17.85 17.41 -8.20
C VAL A 755 18.73 17.30 -9.45
N SER A 756 19.81 16.52 -9.37
CA SER A 756 20.64 16.22 -10.53
C SER A 756 20.05 15.06 -11.34
N TYR A 757 19.73 15.36 -12.60
CA TYR A 757 19.39 14.36 -13.62
C TYR A 757 20.70 13.79 -14.19
N GLY A 758 20.75 12.48 -14.45
CA GLY A 758 22.00 11.80 -14.78
C GLY A 758 22.95 11.65 -13.58
N SER A 759 24.25 11.55 -13.85
CA SER A 759 25.31 11.33 -12.86
C SER A 759 25.94 12.66 -12.38
N SER A 760 25.79 12.96 -11.09
CA SER A 760 26.47 14.07 -10.40
C SER A 760 27.91 13.75 -9.97
N ASN A 761 28.41 12.54 -10.25
CA ASN A 761 29.73 12.04 -9.80
C ASN A 761 30.92 12.56 -10.64
N LYS A 762 30.77 13.68 -11.34
CA LYS A 762 31.78 14.29 -12.22
C LYS A 762 32.00 15.75 -11.84
N GLU A 763 33.09 16.34 -12.33
CA GLU A 763 33.33 17.78 -12.20
C GLU A 763 32.14 18.58 -12.76
N SER A 764 31.77 19.63 -12.06
CA SER A 764 30.58 20.42 -12.37
C SER A 764 30.94 21.83 -12.82
N SER A 765 30.31 22.28 -13.90
CA SER A 765 30.38 23.66 -14.39
C SER A 765 28.98 24.25 -14.50
N GLU A 766 28.83 25.54 -14.21
CA GLU A 766 27.53 26.23 -14.17
C GLU A 766 27.54 27.57 -14.89
N VAL A 767 26.38 28.02 -15.34
CA VAL A 767 26.13 29.35 -15.89
C VAL A 767 25.01 30.03 -15.11
N LEU A 768 25.15 31.32 -14.85
CA LEU A 768 24.14 32.16 -14.19
C LEU A 768 23.63 33.20 -15.19
N PHE A 769 22.32 33.43 -15.20
CA PHE A 769 21.65 34.36 -16.12
C PHE A 769 20.40 34.96 -15.46
N LEU A 770 19.92 36.11 -15.94
CA LEU A 770 18.65 36.65 -15.45
C LEU A 770 17.46 35.91 -16.06
N GLY A 771 16.46 35.64 -15.22
CA GLY A 771 15.16 35.10 -15.60
C GLY A 771 14.22 36.14 -16.25
N ASP A 772 14.74 36.92 -17.19
CA ASP A 772 14.13 38.10 -17.85
C ASP A 772 13.96 39.37 -16.97
N SER A 773 13.80 40.50 -17.65
CA SER A 773 13.55 41.86 -17.18
C SER A 773 12.15 42.11 -16.59
N PHE A 774 11.07 41.45 -17.05
CA PHE A 774 9.72 41.69 -16.53
C PHE A 774 9.59 41.34 -15.04
N ALA A 775 10.36 40.36 -14.57
CA ALA A 775 10.55 40.06 -13.15
C ALA A 775 10.92 41.31 -12.33
N LEU A 776 11.79 42.17 -12.88
CA LEU A 776 12.29 43.39 -12.26
C LEU A 776 11.44 44.64 -12.59
N GLN A 777 10.34 44.47 -13.34
CA GLN A 777 9.35 45.53 -13.60
C GLN A 777 8.18 45.49 -12.60
N TYR A 778 7.94 44.37 -11.92
CA TYR A 778 6.94 44.31 -10.86
C TYR A 778 7.38 45.20 -9.69
N ASN A 779 6.51 46.10 -9.25
CA ASN A 779 6.87 47.17 -8.33
C ASN A 779 6.07 47.08 -7.03
N PRO A 780 6.66 46.61 -5.91
CA PRO A 780 5.98 46.58 -4.60
C PRO A 780 5.43 47.94 -4.15
N SER A 781 6.05 49.04 -4.60
CA SER A 781 5.62 50.41 -4.27
C SER A 781 4.39 50.92 -5.05
N ASN A 782 3.72 50.07 -5.85
CA ASN A 782 2.38 50.38 -6.36
C ASN A 782 1.28 50.20 -5.27
N GLN A 783 1.62 49.71 -4.08
CA GLN A 783 0.78 49.91 -2.91
C GLN A 783 0.81 51.38 -2.47
N PRO A 784 -0.36 52.07 -2.31
CA PRO A 784 -0.37 53.46 -1.84
C PRO A 784 0.28 53.58 -0.44
N PRO A 785 1.05 54.65 -0.19
CA PRO A 785 1.84 54.80 1.03
C PRO A 785 0.94 54.95 2.26
N SER A 786 1.24 54.17 3.30
CA SER A 786 0.60 54.31 4.61
C SER A 786 1.04 55.61 5.29
N TYR A 787 0.11 56.25 5.98
CA TYR A 787 0.28 57.60 6.51
C TYR A 787 1.07 57.59 7.84
N ASN A 788 2.41 57.43 7.77
CA ASN A 788 3.38 57.90 8.79
C ASN A 788 4.84 57.54 8.45
N GLN A 789 5.54 58.36 7.63
CA GLN A 789 7.01 58.43 7.66
C GLN A 789 7.57 59.72 7.02
N MET A 790 7.41 60.86 7.71
CA MET A 790 8.16 62.09 7.42
C MET A 790 9.04 62.48 8.62
N GLN A 791 10.29 62.02 8.65
CA GLN A 791 11.46 62.79 9.09
C GLN A 791 12.78 62.01 8.95
N HIS A 792 13.87 62.77 8.72
CA HIS A 792 15.28 62.36 8.81
C HIS A 792 15.76 61.12 8.03
N SER A 793 15.93 61.29 6.73
CA SER A 793 17.29 61.22 6.16
C SER A 793 17.42 62.13 4.92
N GLN A 794 18.59 62.76 4.78
CA GLN A 794 18.98 63.48 3.56
C GLN A 794 20.16 62.76 2.90
N SER A 795 20.34 62.98 1.59
CA SER A 795 21.38 62.41 0.72
C SER A 795 21.26 60.90 0.48
N GLY A 796 21.19 60.49 -0.80
CA GLY A 796 21.08 59.09 -1.17
C GLY A 796 20.28 58.81 -2.45
N ASN A 797 20.65 59.43 -3.58
CA ASN A 797 20.11 59.07 -4.89
C ASN A 797 20.62 57.67 -5.34
N ARG A 798 20.12 56.60 -4.70
CA ARG A 798 20.25 55.23 -5.21
C ARG A 798 19.25 55.04 -6.35
N THR A 799 19.67 55.38 -7.55
CA THR A 799 18.90 55.13 -8.79
C THR A 799 18.65 53.62 -8.95
N ARG A 800 17.53 53.26 -9.62
CA ARG A 800 17.15 51.85 -9.90
C ARG A 800 18.30 51.01 -10.47
N ASN A 801 19.18 51.63 -11.25
CA ASN A 801 20.39 51.04 -11.82
C ASN A 801 21.28 50.34 -10.77
N SER A 802 21.29 50.80 -9.51
CA SER A 802 22.10 50.21 -8.44
C SER A 802 21.55 48.88 -7.88
N GLN A 803 20.28 48.55 -8.12
CA GLN A 803 19.76 47.19 -7.90
C GLN A 803 19.86 46.32 -9.16
N LEU A 804 19.65 46.89 -10.35
CA LEU A 804 19.84 46.18 -11.63
C LEU A 804 21.30 45.72 -11.85
N ALA A 805 22.28 46.47 -11.33
CA ALA A 805 23.69 46.07 -11.33
C ALA A 805 24.01 44.86 -10.42
N LEU A 806 23.06 44.38 -9.61
CA LEU A 806 23.17 43.19 -8.77
C LEU A 806 22.48 41.97 -9.39
N PHE A 807 22.41 41.86 -10.72
CA PHE A 807 21.85 40.68 -11.39
C PHE A 807 22.68 40.26 -12.62
N PRO A 808 22.83 38.94 -12.90
CA PRO A 808 23.53 38.45 -14.09
C PRO A 808 22.75 38.83 -15.37
N PRO A 809 23.41 38.99 -16.53
CA PRO A 809 22.75 39.38 -17.78
C PRO A 809 21.70 38.34 -18.25
N THR A 810 20.68 38.80 -18.98
CA THR A 810 19.60 37.93 -19.48
C THR A 810 20.11 36.96 -20.55
N LEU A 811 19.58 35.74 -20.56
CA LEU A 811 19.94 34.73 -21.56
C LEU A 811 19.43 35.16 -22.96
N ARG A 812 20.27 35.01 -23.99
CA ARG A 812 19.96 35.36 -25.38
C ARG A 812 20.02 34.17 -26.34
N SER A 813 20.89 33.20 -26.12
CA SER A 813 20.80 31.92 -26.84
C SER A 813 21.51 30.78 -26.11
N ILE A 814 21.08 29.55 -26.42
CA ILE A 814 21.71 28.29 -26.00
C ILE A 814 22.17 27.58 -27.27
N ARG A 815 23.45 27.21 -27.37
CA ARG A 815 23.95 26.32 -28.41
C ARG A 815 24.41 25.01 -27.79
N ALA A 816 23.74 23.92 -28.13
CA ALA A 816 24.21 22.57 -27.80
C ALA A 816 25.32 22.14 -28.75
N ILE A 817 26.39 21.59 -28.21
CA ILE A 817 27.57 21.12 -28.93
C ILE A 817 27.65 19.60 -28.76
N PHE A 818 27.77 18.86 -29.85
CA PHE A 818 27.74 17.39 -29.84
C PHE A 818 29.13 16.80 -29.63
N ASN A 819 29.16 15.62 -29.01
CA ASN A 819 30.37 14.79 -28.88
C ASN A 819 30.89 14.35 -30.26
N GLU A 820 32.16 13.95 -30.34
CA GLU A 820 32.83 13.57 -31.59
C GLU A 820 32.51 12.15 -32.10
N HIS A 821 32.08 11.23 -31.24
CA HIS A 821 31.84 9.82 -31.58
C HIS A 821 30.39 9.38 -31.39
N TYR A 822 29.60 10.14 -30.62
CA TYR A 822 28.23 9.78 -30.23
C TYR A 822 27.26 10.95 -30.46
N SER A 823 26.00 10.64 -30.80
CA SER A 823 24.92 11.63 -31.03
C SER A 823 24.36 12.25 -29.74
N ILE A 824 25.20 12.40 -28.72
CA ILE A 824 24.90 12.95 -27.39
C ILE A 824 25.49 14.37 -27.24
N VAL A 825 25.00 15.12 -26.27
CA VAL A 825 25.46 16.49 -26.00
C VAL A 825 26.77 16.44 -25.20
N GLY A 826 27.83 17.03 -25.75
CA GLY A 826 29.14 17.16 -25.10
C GLY A 826 29.23 18.39 -24.21
N ALA A 827 28.70 19.52 -24.69
CA ALA A 827 28.70 20.81 -24.00
C ALA A 827 27.50 21.69 -24.39
N LEU A 828 27.26 22.73 -23.60
CA LEU A 828 26.32 23.82 -23.89
C LEU A 828 27.07 25.16 -23.86
N GLU A 829 26.94 25.97 -24.91
CA GLU A 829 27.31 27.38 -24.92
C GLU A 829 26.08 28.24 -24.61
N PHE A 830 26.22 29.23 -23.73
CA PHE A 830 25.18 30.18 -23.36
C PHE A 830 25.63 31.62 -23.65
N LYS A 831 24.96 32.30 -24.58
CA LYS A 831 25.22 33.72 -24.87
C LYS A 831 24.26 34.60 -24.06
N LEU A 832 24.80 35.62 -23.41
CA LEU A 832 24.07 36.54 -22.53
C LEU A 832 23.95 37.95 -23.13
N SER A 833 23.08 38.79 -22.56
CA SER A 833 22.70 40.10 -23.11
C SER A 833 23.77 41.18 -23.05
N ASP A 834 24.84 40.99 -22.29
CA ASP A 834 26.05 41.84 -22.32
C ASP A 834 27.05 41.41 -23.43
N ASN A 835 26.69 40.41 -24.23
CA ASN A 835 27.51 39.72 -25.22
C ASN A 835 28.62 38.82 -24.66
N THR A 836 28.65 38.54 -23.36
CA THR A 836 29.44 37.41 -22.86
C THR A 836 28.88 36.08 -23.36
N SER A 837 29.76 35.09 -23.48
CA SER A 837 29.39 33.71 -23.77
C SER A 837 30.09 32.80 -22.75
N LYS A 838 29.37 31.82 -22.20
CA LYS A 838 29.92 30.82 -21.27
C LYS A 838 29.64 29.41 -21.79
N ILE A 839 30.69 28.62 -21.91
CA ILE A 839 30.63 27.19 -22.26
C ILE A 839 30.71 26.38 -20.98
N ILE A 840 29.85 25.36 -20.86
CA ILE A 840 29.86 24.37 -19.78
C ILE A 840 29.74 22.96 -20.38
N GLY A 841 30.45 21.97 -19.82
CA GLY A 841 30.65 20.66 -20.45
C GLY A 841 31.96 20.55 -21.25
N ASN A 842 32.14 19.42 -21.95
CA ASN A 842 33.37 19.10 -22.68
C ASN A 842 33.26 19.46 -24.18
N VAL A 843 34.13 20.37 -24.64
CA VAL A 843 34.25 20.78 -26.05
C VAL A 843 35.48 20.22 -26.75
N GLU A 844 36.44 19.64 -26.03
CA GLU A 844 37.66 19.06 -26.63
C GLU A 844 37.32 17.83 -27.45
N LYS A 845 36.34 17.04 -27.00
CA LYS A 845 35.80 15.85 -27.69
C LYS A 845 34.58 16.17 -28.55
N SER A 846 34.67 17.19 -29.41
CA SER A 846 33.56 17.65 -30.26
C SER A 846 33.82 17.54 -31.76
N THR A 847 32.79 17.14 -32.52
CA THR A 847 32.76 17.22 -33.99
C THR A 847 32.58 18.64 -34.53
N GLY A 848 32.39 19.66 -33.67
CA GLY A 848 31.96 21.01 -34.07
C GLY A 848 30.50 21.10 -34.53
N LYS A 849 29.81 19.95 -34.66
CA LYS A 849 28.36 19.89 -34.87
C LYS A 849 27.65 20.54 -33.69
N SER A 850 26.78 21.49 -33.98
CA SER A 850 26.00 22.19 -32.95
C SER A 850 24.59 22.56 -33.43
N VAL A 851 23.69 22.77 -32.48
CA VAL A 851 22.32 23.29 -32.70
C VAL A 851 22.15 24.54 -31.85
N LEU A 852 21.76 25.64 -32.48
CA LEU A 852 21.52 26.94 -31.85
C LEU A 852 20.02 27.15 -31.58
N PHE A 853 19.70 27.58 -30.37
CA PHE A 853 18.37 28.01 -29.95
C PHE A 853 18.43 29.44 -29.41
N ASP A 854 18.03 30.40 -30.25
CA ASP A 854 17.93 31.81 -29.87
C ASP A 854 16.67 32.09 -29.06
N ILE A 855 16.78 32.90 -28.01
CA ILE A 855 15.68 33.35 -27.16
C ILE A 855 15.35 34.81 -27.53
N PRO A 856 14.08 35.17 -27.77
CA PRO A 856 13.69 36.54 -28.11
C PRO A 856 14.09 37.58 -27.04
N GLU A 857 14.12 38.84 -27.45
CA GLU A 857 14.30 39.93 -26.48
C GLU A 857 13.05 40.11 -25.62
N ASN A 858 13.23 40.23 -24.30
CA ASN A 858 12.18 40.27 -23.28
C ASN A 858 11.36 38.97 -23.15
N ASP A 859 12.00 37.84 -23.48
CA ASP A 859 11.51 36.48 -23.24
C ASP A 859 12.55 35.71 -22.40
N GLY A 860 12.19 34.53 -21.90
CA GLY A 860 13.05 33.69 -21.08
C GLY A 860 12.57 32.25 -21.03
N LEU A 861 13.37 31.36 -20.42
CA LEU A 861 12.99 29.96 -20.27
C LEU A 861 11.74 29.82 -19.40
N TYR A 862 10.84 28.95 -19.85
CA TYR A 862 9.62 28.48 -19.17
C TYR A 862 9.78 27.03 -18.73
N SER A 863 10.26 26.16 -19.62
CA SER A 863 10.52 24.75 -19.29
C SER A 863 11.77 24.20 -19.98
N ILE A 864 12.30 23.12 -19.40
CA ILE A 864 13.42 22.35 -19.93
C ILE A 864 13.05 20.87 -19.83
N LEU A 865 12.71 20.25 -20.96
CA LEU A 865 12.67 18.79 -21.04
C LEU A 865 14.10 18.27 -21.03
N VAL A 866 14.45 17.45 -20.06
CA VAL A 866 15.73 16.73 -19.99
C VAL A 866 15.46 15.26 -20.25
N ARG A 867 16.29 14.63 -21.09
CA ARG A 867 16.33 13.18 -21.27
C ARG A 867 17.61 12.63 -20.65
N SER A 868 17.49 11.70 -19.70
CA SER A 868 18.64 11.21 -18.93
C SER A 868 18.53 9.73 -18.55
N GLY A 869 19.68 9.05 -18.54
CA GLY A 869 19.89 7.74 -17.95
C GLY A 869 21.06 7.81 -16.95
N ALA A 870 22.15 7.09 -17.25
CA ALA A 870 23.42 7.26 -16.55
C ALA A 870 24.18 8.55 -16.94
N TRP A 871 23.78 9.17 -18.06
CA TRP A 871 24.25 10.44 -18.62
C TRP A 871 23.05 11.24 -19.16
N ILE A 872 23.29 12.42 -19.76
CA ILE A 872 22.25 13.19 -20.45
C ILE A 872 22.20 12.80 -21.94
N ASP A 873 21.05 12.31 -22.39
CA ASP A 873 20.81 11.93 -23.79
C ASP A 873 20.38 13.12 -24.65
N GLY A 874 19.62 14.09 -24.10
CA GLY A 874 19.16 15.25 -24.85
C GLY A 874 18.30 16.26 -24.07
N PHE A 875 17.96 17.37 -24.73
CA PHE A 875 17.21 18.50 -24.18
C PHE A 875 16.13 19.00 -25.14
N GLU A 876 15.02 19.53 -24.63
CA GLU A 876 14.22 20.53 -25.36
C GLU A 876 13.97 21.74 -24.45
N PHE A 877 14.29 22.94 -24.95
CA PHE A 877 14.09 24.20 -24.26
C PHE A 877 12.81 24.87 -24.76
N THR A 878 11.95 25.31 -23.84
CA THR A 878 10.73 26.08 -24.14
C THR A 878 10.78 27.44 -23.47
N THR A 879 10.45 28.48 -24.21
CA THR A 879 10.35 29.87 -23.74
C THR A 879 8.93 30.22 -23.27
N ARG A 880 8.77 31.35 -22.58
CA ARG A 880 7.48 31.81 -22.04
C ARG A 880 6.52 32.23 -23.14
N LEU A 881 7.05 32.72 -24.27
CA LEU A 881 6.26 32.99 -25.48
C LEU A 881 6.03 31.74 -26.36
N GLY A 882 6.30 30.53 -25.84
CA GLY A 882 5.95 29.26 -26.49
C GLY A 882 6.90 28.82 -27.61
N LYS A 883 7.98 29.55 -27.90
CA LYS A 883 9.02 29.11 -28.82
C LYS A 883 9.77 27.91 -28.20
N ARG A 884 9.75 26.77 -28.88
CA ARG A 884 10.42 25.51 -28.50
C ARG A 884 11.67 25.29 -29.37
N SER A 885 12.69 24.62 -28.83
CA SER A 885 13.87 24.24 -29.61
C SER A 885 13.67 23.00 -30.48
N GLY A 886 12.66 22.18 -30.17
CA GLY A 886 12.65 20.76 -30.55
C GLY A 886 13.66 19.95 -29.74
N LEU A 887 13.57 18.62 -29.78
CA LEU A 887 14.52 17.74 -29.09
C LEU A 887 15.92 17.81 -29.73
N ILE A 888 16.89 18.26 -28.94
CA ILE A 888 18.31 18.34 -29.26
C ILE A 888 19.05 17.21 -28.52
N GLY A 889 19.57 16.23 -29.27
CA GLY A 889 20.24 15.05 -28.71
C GLY A 889 19.63 13.75 -29.21
N GLY A 890 19.72 12.71 -28.40
CA GLY A 890 19.07 11.42 -28.62
C GLY A 890 17.72 11.29 -27.92
N THR A 891 16.99 10.22 -28.25
CA THR A 891 15.73 9.81 -27.60
C THR A 891 15.94 8.81 -26.46
N GLY A 892 17.20 8.61 -26.01
CA GLY A 892 17.53 7.77 -24.85
C GLY A 892 16.97 8.30 -23.53
N GLY A 893 17.22 7.58 -22.43
CA GLY A 893 16.87 8.01 -21.07
C GLY A 893 15.36 8.10 -20.77
N SER A 894 15.03 8.40 -19.52
CA SER A 894 13.71 8.89 -19.11
C SER A 894 13.60 10.40 -19.38
N GLY A 895 12.38 10.88 -19.67
CA GLY A 895 12.10 12.30 -19.88
C GLY A 895 11.58 12.97 -18.61
N HIS A 896 12.07 14.17 -18.30
CA HIS A 896 11.69 14.98 -17.13
C HIS A 896 11.42 16.43 -17.58
N MET A 897 10.29 17.02 -17.21
CA MET A 897 9.81 18.31 -17.74
C MET A 897 9.98 19.43 -16.71
N ILE A 898 11.21 19.91 -16.56
CA ILE A 898 11.57 20.88 -15.54
C ILE A 898 10.86 22.21 -15.81
N ILE A 899 9.99 22.64 -14.89
CA ILE A 899 9.30 23.94 -14.90
C ILE A 899 9.51 24.61 -13.53
N ALA A 900 10.07 25.82 -13.53
CA ALA A 900 10.30 26.58 -12.30
C ALA A 900 9.02 26.68 -11.42
N PRO A 901 9.12 26.65 -10.07
CA PRO A 901 7.97 26.83 -9.19
C PRO A 901 7.25 28.17 -9.41
N GLU A 902 5.99 28.25 -8.99
CA GLU A 902 5.23 29.51 -9.05
C GLU A 902 5.92 30.59 -8.19
N GLY A 903 6.08 31.80 -8.75
CA GLY A 903 6.87 32.88 -8.14
C GLY A 903 8.39 32.79 -8.34
N TYR A 904 8.89 31.73 -9.01
CA TYR A 904 10.30 31.54 -9.33
C TYR A 904 10.53 31.59 -10.85
N VAL A 905 11.76 31.92 -11.25
CA VAL A 905 12.22 31.86 -12.65
C VAL A 905 13.58 31.20 -12.73
N PHE A 906 13.88 30.53 -13.85
CA PHE A 906 15.23 30.02 -14.12
C PHE A 906 16.25 31.16 -14.14
N THR A 907 17.34 30.96 -13.41
CA THR A 907 18.44 31.92 -13.22
C THR A 907 19.83 31.29 -13.34
N GLY A 908 19.90 30.01 -13.69
CA GLY A 908 21.15 29.32 -14.00
C GLY A 908 20.93 27.89 -14.46
N ILE A 909 22.00 27.27 -14.97
CA ILE A 909 22.08 25.86 -15.32
C ILE A 909 23.44 25.34 -14.87
N LYS A 910 23.43 24.18 -14.20
CA LYS A 910 24.61 23.43 -13.79
C LYS A 910 24.67 22.12 -14.56
N VAL A 911 25.85 21.73 -15.03
CA VAL A 911 26.11 20.43 -15.65
C VAL A 911 27.29 19.73 -14.99
N HIS A 912 27.28 18.41 -15.03
CA HIS A 912 28.37 17.53 -14.62
C HIS A 912 28.89 16.81 -15.88
N CYS A 913 30.21 16.71 -16.06
CA CYS A 913 30.77 16.21 -17.32
C CYS A 913 32.10 15.46 -17.19
N GLY A 914 32.24 14.38 -17.97
CA GLY A 914 33.50 13.76 -18.35
C GLY A 914 33.74 13.94 -19.86
N ASP A 915 33.48 12.90 -20.64
CA ASP A 915 33.61 12.91 -22.12
C ASP A 915 32.38 13.53 -22.83
N TRP A 916 31.29 13.69 -22.08
CA TRP A 916 30.02 14.28 -22.49
C TRP A 916 29.31 14.86 -21.25
N LEU A 917 28.09 15.36 -21.41
CA LEU A 917 27.25 15.76 -20.26
C LEU A 917 26.74 14.52 -19.52
N ASP A 918 27.38 14.20 -18.41
CA ASP A 918 27.00 13.10 -17.53
C ASP A 918 25.83 13.48 -16.61
N GLY A 919 25.65 14.77 -16.26
CA GLY A 919 24.53 15.21 -15.43
C GLY A 919 24.11 16.66 -15.63
N PHE A 920 22.91 17.01 -15.17
CA PHE A 920 22.28 18.32 -15.33
C PHE A 920 21.46 18.72 -14.11
N SER A 921 21.42 20.01 -13.79
CA SER A 921 20.47 20.60 -12.84
C SER A 921 20.11 22.03 -13.26
N ALA A 922 18.84 22.40 -13.14
CA ALA A 922 18.41 23.77 -13.41
C ALA A 922 18.39 24.58 -12.10
N GLN A 923 18.85 25.83 -12.15
CA GLN A 923 18.83 26.76 -11.02
C GLN A 923 17.76 27.83 -11.23
N TYR A 924 17.00 28.14 -10.19
CA TYR A 924 15.88 29.08 -10.23
C TYR A 924 15.85 29.95 -8.96
N SER A 925 15.44 31.20 -9.10
CA SER A 925 15.37 32.17 -7.99
C SER A 925 13.94 32.69 -7.83
N LYS A 926 13.55 32.99 -6.59
CA LYS A 926 12.31 33.71 -6.27
C LYS A 926 12.44 35.15 -6.76
N ILE A 927 11.39 35.69 -7.38
CA ILE A 927 11.38 37.11 -7.77
C ILE A 927 11.04 37.97 -6.52
N PRO A 928 11.78 39.07 -6.25
CA PRO A 928 11.49 40.00 -5.14
C PRO A 928 10.18 40.80 -5.29
#